data_AF-A0A8F9RZA3-F1
#
_entry.id   AF-A0A8F9RZA3-F1
#
_cell.length_a   1.000
_cell.length_b   1.000
_cell.length_c   1.000
_cell.angle_alpha   90.00
_cell.angle_beta   90.00
_cell.angle_gamma   90.00
#
_symmetry.space_group_name_H-M   'P 1'
#
loop_
_entity.id
_entity.type
_entity.pdbx_description
1 polymer ?
#
loop_
_entity_poly.entity_id
_entity_poly.type
_entity_poly.pdbx_seq_one_letter_code
_entity_poly.pdbx_strand_id
1 'polypeptide(L)'
;MALRFQSNVDFTDVPIPTTTRPNVPSSGATIRRAKTLTRPERSVAPVPLINSHPAIVSDSSYNGSQVWRITSRVLTCWAPDFLLSSLGGLKDKNVRQAWREKMTLCLIILVMCGLIGFATVGTQRVLCPQNASSQTQFLRLNSTPGTLGVLGHVYNVSSAKSSTVNLLGLSEASSGQDITQYFNRDASDFGECSGLSFRVALDAPCSTTNPCTLGNINSSSTFTSLGMQDTGAIVGYSWEQVTTLQNYFVIDGAVLNLTTYMNLHPTSVPTDNVDAALRTLLQGSTSVRGRDGTRLFYSRSDLESAVPCLKQRYYAGNIDKVTPGCFASQLILYAGLIVILGLVLIRFLMACIFSWFLSGRLAGAPDSDTLNRNAISPAVMPEGANVSIDNKNGTAPWAAPGGGAKKLNKKDYNKSDRSFGSSTTLTNSTSDSSVAPVMSLASIGAELFAICLVTCYSEGEDSLRTTLDSISRTTYSDSRKLLFVVADGMITGAGEKKSTPDICVGLLEADPRFGNPIPMMYEAVGSGDKGINRAMVYAGHYTVAGRRTPTVIVVKCGTEAEAAAGHKAGNRGKRDSQLILMNFFSRVTYNDRMTPLDFELFRKIHVLMGVTPDFFEVCLMVDADTKVFPGSLGSLVNCMHHDQMIMGCCGETRIANKRQSWVTAIQVFEYFISHQMAKAFEAAFGGVTCLPGCFSMFRLKARKSSGDDWVPLIIKPEIVKEYSQNEVTTLHQKNLLLLGEDRFLTTILLRTFPNRKMMFLPQARCRTVVPDTFKMLLSQRRRWINSTVHNLMELVLVRDLCGTFCFSMQFVVFMDLLGTVVLPIAISLTYTLIAGMALDPPKTFEEAIPLILLVSVLGLPGVLILITTGKVVYCFWMLIYLAALPVWNFILPIYAFWHFDDFTWGETRKVEGEVKQVDHSAGGKKLDNQTVPLRRWEDWERSRLRKQRREERRRREFERAHPAGYVPGEDDLLSARDVRSQYDGSDAYSITSSEDDHWGMQIGGYNENSTQYPPPPVGLMPKDRVMESAKTVDASELEAMLESGFDERDRPPTAPAYTPRFQLSDNGSATQLATGNNGYAPLTRSTSPTNTPTSPSFGASRAGSGGARQHYGPLGPLDPATRL
;
A
#
# COMPACT_ATOMS: atom_id res chain seq x y z
N MET A 1 -24.93 -45.72 27.28
CA MET A 1 -23.96 -46.31 26.32
C MET A 1 -22.68 -45.49 26.45
N ALA A 2 -21.64 -45.98 27.13
CA ALA A 2 -20.69 -47.00 26.64
C ALA A 2 -19.80 -46.39 25.53
N LEU A 3 -18.68 -45.74 25.90
CA LEU A 3 -17.35 -46.36 26.10
C LEU A 3 -16.78 -47.00 24.83
N ARG A 4 -15.97 -46.23 24.08
CA ARG A 4 -14.76 -46.70 23.36
C ARG A 4 -13.97 -45.52 22.77
N PHE A 5 -13.00 -45.02 23.52
CA PHE A 5 -11.80 -44.38 22.98
C PHE A 5 -10.64 -44.79 23.87
N GLN A 6 -9.66 -45.47 23.29
CA GLN A 6 -8.40 -45.80 23.95
C GLN A 6 -7.25 -45.48 22.99
N SER A 7 -6.15 -45.02 23.55
CA SER A 7 -4.99 -44.48 22.85
C SER A 7 -4.22 -45.51 22.03
N ASN A 8 -3.69 -45.09 20.88
CA ASN A 8 -2.46 -45.61 20.28
C ASN A 8 -1.84 -44.51 19.38
N VAL A 9 -0.89 -43.76 19.94
CA VAL A 9 0.06 -42.90 19.21
C VAL A 9 1.37 -42.96 20.01
N ASP A 10 2.44 -43.46 19.40
CA ASP A 10 3.74 -43.59 20.05
C ASP A 10 4.43 -42.22 20.24
N PHE A 11 4.93 -41.97 21.44
CA PHE A 11 5.68 -40.76 21.80
C PHE A 11 7.20 -40.95 21.63
N THR A 12 7.63 -41.37 20.44
CA THR A 12 9.06 -41.54 20.11
C THR A 12 9.43 -40.98 18.74
N ASP A 13 9.35 -39.66 18.57
CA ASP A 13 10.24 -38.92 17.65
C ASP A 13 10.24 -37.40 17.95
N VAL A 14 11.16 -36.97 18.80
CA VAL A 14 11.47 -35.54 19.04
C VAL A 14 12.98 -35.34 18.93
N PRO A 15 13.51 -34.79 17.82
CA PRO A 15 14.93 -34.57 17.65
C PRO A 15 15.46 -33.48 18.61
N ILE A 16 16.27 -33.89 19.58
CA ILE A 16 16.98 -32.97 20.47
C ILE A 16 18.01 -32.16 19.65
N PRO A 17 18.11 -30.83 19.80
CA PRO A 17 19.05 -30.01 19.02
C PRO A 17 20.50 -30.19 19.50
N THR A 18 21.20 -31.19 18.95
CA THR A 18 22.62 -31.45 19.27
C THR A 18 23.56 -30.42 18.62
N THR A 19 24.32 -29.71 19.43
CA THR A 19 25.30 -28.69 19.00
C THR A 19 26.63 -29.30 18.54
N THR A 20 26.65 -29.99 17.39
CA THR A 20 27.86 -30.57 16.80
C THR A 20 28.19 -29.97 15.44
N ARG A 21 29.44 -29.48 15.27
CA ARG A 21 29.98 -29.08 13.96
C ARG A 21 30.40 -30.32 13.17
N PRO A 22 29.93 -30.55 11.93
CA PRO A 22 30.47 -31.62 11.09
C PRO A 22 31.91 -31.31 10.67
N ASN A 23 32.83 -32.26 10.90
CA ASN A 23 34.18 -32.18 10.34
C ASN A 23 34.16 -32.42 8.82
N VAL A 24 35.06 -31.75 8.09
CA VAL A 24 35.15 -31.83 6.63
C VAL A 24 36.09 -32.98 6.22
N PRO A 25 35.63 -33.96 5.41
CA PRO A 25 36.51 -34.95 4.78
C PRO A 25 37.37 -34.31 3.69
N SER A 26 38.61 -34.76 3.53
CA SER A 26 39.55 -34.22 2.54
C SER A 26 39.33 -34.76 1.11
N SER A 27 39.56 -33.89 0.13
CA SER A 27 39.99 -34.22 -1.25
C SER A 27 39.26 -35.34 -2.01
N GLY A 28 38.28 -34.96 -2.85
CA GLY A 28 37.81 -35.76 -3.97
C GLY A 28 37.58 -34.86 -5.20
N ALA A 29 38.28 -35.12 -6.30
CA ALA A 29 38.22 -34.26 -7.49
C ALA A 29 36.94 -34.54 -8.32
N THR A 30 36.01 -33.57 -8.35
CA THR A 30 34.82 -33.63 -9.22
C THR A 30 34.62 -32.29 -9.94
N ILE A 31 34.30 -32.37 -11.24
CA ILE A 31 34.25 -31.23 -12.14
C ILE A 31 33.06 -30.33 -11.80
N ARG A 32 33.33 -29.08 -11.39
CA ARG A 32 32.29 -28.09 -11.11
C ARG A 32 31.73 -27.49 -12.41
N ARG A 33 30.55 -27.95 -12.80
CA ARG A 33 29.65 -27.25 -13.73
C ARG A 33 29.50 -25.78 -13.28
N ALA A 34 29.60 -24.83 -14.19
CA ALA A 34 29.47 -23.40 -13.86
C ALA A 34 28.10 -23.13 -13.20
N LYS A 35 28.10 -22.41 -12.07
CA LYS A 35 26.86 -22.07 -11.36
C LYS A 35 26.12 -20.98 -12.12
N THR A 36 24.98 -21.32 -12.71
CA THR A 36 23.94 -20.33 -13.03
C THR A 36 23.41 -19.70 -11.75
N LEU A 37 23.01 -18.42 -11.81
CA LEU A 37 22.44 -17.65 -10.69
C LEU A 37 21.02 -18.12 -10.35
N THR A 38 20.88 -19.32 -9.78
CA THR A 38 19.63 -19.83 -9.20
C THR A 38 19.88 -20.83 -8.07
N ARG A 39 19.77 -20.37 -6.82
CA ARG A 39 19.04 -21.11 -5.79
C ARG A 39 18.10 -20.12 -5.10
N PRO A 40 16.86 -19.95 -5.60
CA PRO A 40 15.90 -19.09 -4.92
C PRO A 40 15.67 -19.58 -3.49
N GLU A 41 15.31 -18.64 -2.61
CA GLU A 41 14.74 -19.01 -1.31
C GLU A 41 13.47 -19.81 -1.57
N ARG A 42 13.47 -21.10 -1.18
CA ARG A 42 12.25 -21.90 -1.15
C ARG A 42 11.40 -21.49 0.06
N SER A 43 10.82 -20.30 -0.01
CA SER A 43 9.37 -20.28 0.25
C SER A 43 8.72 -21.14 -0.83
N VAL A 44 7.71 -21.93 -0.48
CA VAL A 44 6.84 -22.51 -1.51
C VAL A 44 6.15 -21.30 -2.17
N ALA A 45 6.34 -21.12 -3.48
CA ALA A 45 5.67 -20.03 -4.18
C ALA A 45 4.15 -20.19 -3.95
N PRO A 46 3.45 -19.15 -3.46
CA PRO A 46 2.02 -19.25 -3.18
C PRO A 46 1.29 -19.67 -4.45
N VAL A 47 0.34 -20.60 -4.33
CA VAL A 47 -0.48 -21.08 -5.46
C VAL A 47 -1.05 -19.86 -6.18
N PRO A 48 -0.84 -19.67 -7.50
CA PRO A 48 -1.20 -18.42 -8.18
C PRO A 48 -2.70 -18.09 -8.00
N LEU A 49 -3.03 -16.80 -7.86
CA LEU A 49 -4.40 -16.31 -7.68
C LEU A 49 -5.32 -16.76 -8.83
N ILE A 50 -4.72 -16.98 -10.01
CA ILE A 50 -5.38 -17.52 -11.19
C ILE A 50 -4.48 -18.61 -11.79
N ASN A 51 -4.97 -19.86 -11.79
CA ASN A 51 -4.25 -21.01 -12.32
C ASN A 51 -3.92 -20.83 -13.81
N SER A 52 -2.64 -20.65 -14.13
CA SER A 52 -2.15 -20.51 -15.51
C SER A 52 -1.77 -21.86 -16.13
N HIS A 53 -2.79 -22.70 -16.36
CA HIS A 53 -2.62 -23.92 -17.17
C HIS A 53 -2.34 -23.55 -18.64
N PRO A 54 -1.40 -24.22 -19.33
CA PRO A 54 -1.26 -24.09 -20.77
C PRO A 54 -2.51 -24.67 -21.47
N ALA A 55 -2.93 -24.03 -22.56
CA ALA A 55 -4.19 -24.31 -23.21
C ALA A 55 -4.23 -25.69 -23.91
N ILE A 56 -4.67 -26.72 -23.18
CA ILE A 56 -5.37 -27.86 -23.76
C ILE A 56 -6.83 -27.43 -23.89
N VAL A 57 -7.30 -27.20 -25.11
CA VAL A 57 -8.67 -26.74 -25.37
C VAL A 57 -9.64 -27.91 -25.20
N SER A 58 -10.28 -27.97 -24.03
CA SER A 58 -11.54 -28.71 -23.82
C SER A 58 -12.68 -27.71 -23.73
N ASP A 59 -13.73 -27.91 -24.53
CA ASP A 59 -14.78 -26.92 -24.70
C ASP A 59 -15.57 -26.63 -23.40
N SER A 60 -15.92 -25.36 -23.19
CA SER A 60 -16.87 -24.87 -22.16
C SER A 60 -16.55 -25.03 -20.65
N SER A 61 -15.35 -25.46 -20.24
CA SER A 61 -14.99 -25.60 -18.82
C SER A 61 -14.80 -24.25 -18.10
N TYR A 62 -15.64 -23.96 -17.10
CA TYR A 62 -15.49 -22.80 -16.20
C TYR A 62 -14.37 -23.04 -15.18
N ASN A 63 -13.33 -22.21 -15.20
CA ASN A 63 -12.13 -22.37 -14.35
C ASN A 63 -12.23 -21.71 -12.96
N GLY A 64 -13.39 -21.15 -12.61
CA GLY A 64 -13.67 -20.66 -11.25
C GLY A 64 -14.12 -21.76 -10.29
N SER A 65 -14.32 -21.41 -9.01
CA SER A 65 -14.87 -22.33 -8.01
C SER A 65 -16.25 -22.84 -8.44
N GLN A 66 -16.36 -24.14 -8.73
CA GLN A 66 -17.63 -24.77 -9.11
C GLN A 66 -18.68 -24.60 -8.00
N VAL A 67 -18.26 -24.62 -6.73
CA VAL A 67 -19.12 -24.35 -5.57
C VAL A 67 -19.71 -22.94 -5.65
N TRP A 68 -18.90 -21.91 -5.93
CA TRP A 68 -19.39 -20.53 -6.08
C TRP A 68 -20.38 -20.39 -7.25
N ARG A 69 -20.11 -21.06 -8.38
CA ARG A 69 -21.02 -21.10 -9.54
C ARG A 69 -22.34 -21.80 -9.23
N ILE A 70 -22.34 -22.85 -8.41
CA ILE A 70 -23.56 -23.53 -7.95
C ILE A 70 -24.32 -22.65 -6.96
N THR A 71 -23.66 -22.14 -5.91
CA THR A 71 -24.25 -21.25 -4.90
C THR A 71 -24.89 -20.01 -5.51
N SER A 72 -24.22 -19.36 -6.47
CA SER A 72 -24.78 -18.18 -7.16
C SER A 72 -25.99 -18.50 -8.04
N ARG A 73 -26.08 -19.72 -8.58
CA ARG A 73 -27.28 -20.21 -9.31
C ARG A 73 -28.43 -20.58 -8.36
N VAL A 74 -28.12 -21.19 -7.21
CA VAL A 74 -29.12 -21.53 -6.18
C VAL A 74 -29.75 -20.25 -5.59
N LEU A 75 -28.94 -19.25 -5.23
CA LEU A 75 -29.42 -17.98 -4.65
C LEU A 75 -30.09 -17.05 -5.68
N THR A 76 -29.98 -17.35 -6.98
CA THR A 76 -30.69 -16.64 -8.07
C THR A 76 -31.68 -17.55 -8.81
N CYS A 77 -32.16 -18.62 -8.17
CA CYS A 77 -33.10 -19.59 -8.74
C CYS A 77 -34.42 -18.98 -9.24
N TRP A 78 -34.87 -17.90 -8.58
CA TRP A 78 -36.06 -17.11 -8.94
C TRP A 78 -35.93 -16.38 -10.29
N ALA A 79 -34.72 -16.28 -10.85
CA ALA A 79 -34.44 -15.72 -12.16
C ALA A 79 -33.84 -16.79 -13.10
N PRO A 80 -34.62 -17.75 -13.64
CA PRO A 80 -34.13 -18.75 -14.60
C PRO A 80 -33.55 -18.12 -15.88
N ASP A 81 -32.65 -18.86 -16.54
CA ASP A 81 -31.87 -18.38 -17.70
C ASP A 81 -32.71 -17.88 -18.88
N PHE A 82 -33.96 -18.38 -19.01
CA PHE A 82 -34.98 -17.91 -19.95
C PHE A 82 -35.33 -16.44 -19.73
N LEU A 83 -35.80 -16.06 -18.52
CA LEU A 83 -36.24 -14.70 -18.20
C LEU A 83 -35.12 -13.68 -18.37
N LEU A 84 -33.89 -14.05 -17.98
CA LEU A 84 -32.71 -13.19 -18.16
C LEU A 84 -32.41 -12.91 -19.64
N SER A 85 -32.67 -13.87 -20.54
CA SER A 85 -32.44 -13.69 -21.97
C SER A 85 -33.62 -13.03 -22.72
N SER A 86 -34.86 -13.23 -22.26
CA SER A 86 -36.07 -12.74 -22.94
C SER A 86 -36.51 -11.36 -22.46
N LEU A 87 -36.55 -11.15 -21.13
CA LEU A 87 -36.98 -9.90 -20.49
C LEU A 87 -35.78 -9.04 -20.07
N GLY A 88 -34.69 -9.67 -19.60
CA GLY A 88 -33.48 -8.97 -19.17
C GLY A 88 -32.54 -8.53 -20.31
N GLY A 89 -32.75 -9.00 -21.54
CA GLY A 89 -31.88 -8.73 -22.69
C GLY A 89 -30.48 -9.36 -22.63
N LEU A 90 -30.15 -10.11 -21.57
CA LEU A 90 -28.83 -10.69 -21.33
C LEU A 90 -28.65 -11.98 -22.15
N LYS A 91 -28.33 -11.82 -23.44
CA LYS A 91 -28.23 -12.95 -24.38
C LYS A 91 -27.02 -13.85 -24.10
N ASP A 92 -25.86 -13.28 -23.78
CA ASP A 92 -24.63 -14.04 -23.53
C ASP A 92 -24.72 -14.88 -22.23
N LYS A 93 -24.04 -16.03 -22.22
CA LYS A 93 -23.91 -16.93 -21.06
C LYS A 93 -22.96 -16.36 -20.00
N ASN A 94 -21.86 -15.71 -20.41
CA ASN A 94 -20.88 -15.17 -19.46
C ASN A 94 -21.41 -13.92 -18.76
N VAL A 95 -22.05 -13.00 -19.49
CA VAL A 95 -22.75 -11.84 -18.88
C VAL A 95 -23.86 -12.29 -17.93
N ARG A 96 -24.67 -13.31 -18.26
CA ARG A 96 -25.66 -13.87 -17.34
C ARG A 96 -25.03 -14.46 -16.07
N GLN A 97 -23.91 -15.18 -16.20
CA GLN A 97 -23.19 -15.72 -15.02
C GLN A 97 -22.63 -14.59 -14.14
N ALA A 98 -22.06 -13.54 -14.73
CA ALA A 98 -21.59 -12.37 -13.99
C ALA A 98 -22.74 -11.64 -13.26
N TRP A 99 -23.90 -11.48 -13.89
CA TRP A 99 -25.10 -10.91 -13.25
C TRP A 99 -25.56 -11.75 -12.05
N ARG A 100 -25.54 -13.10 -12.17
CA ARG A 100 -25.86 -14.00 -11.03
C ARG A 100 -24.85 -13.85 -9.89
N GLU A 101 -23.56 -13.79 -10.21
CA GLU A 101 -22.50 -13.57 -9.21
C GLU A 101 -22.66 -12.20 -8.51
N LYS A 102 -23.02 -11.13 -9.24
CA LYS A 102 -23.37 -9.83 -8.63
C LYS A 102 -24.55 -9.95 -7.68
N MET A 103 -25.69 -10.47 -8.13
CA MET A 103 -26.90 -10.53 -7.28
C MET A 103 -26.68 -11.40 -6.04
N THR A 104 -25.81 -12.42 -6.14
CA THR A 104 -25.37 -13.22 -5.01
C THR A 104 -24.55 -12.41 -4.01
N LEU A 105 -23.59 -11.59 -4.47
CA LEU A 105 -22.82 -10.68 -3.61
C LEU A 105 -23.74 -9.63 -2.97
N CYS A 106 -24.65 -9.01 -3.72
CA CYS A 106 -25.62 -8.05 -3.18
C CYS A 106 -26.52 -8.68 -2.11
N LEU A 107 -26.95 -9.93 -2.28
CA LEU A 107 -27.73 -10.67 -1.28
C LEU A 107 -26.90 -10.97 -0.01
N ILE A 108 -25.64 -11.39 -0.16
CA ILE A 108 -24.73 -11.62 0.99
C ILE A 108 -24.51 -10.31 1.76
N ILE A 109 -24.25 -9.20 1.06
CA ILE A 109 -24.10 -7.86 1.65
C ILE A 109 -25.38 -7.47 2.40
N LEU A 110 -26.56 -7.66 1.81
CA LEU A 110 -27.86 -7.38 2.44
C LEU A 110 -28.06 -8.22 3.71
N VAL A 111 -27.75 -9.52 3.66
CA VAL A 111 -27.84 -10.42 4.83
C VAL A 111 -26.86 -10.02 5.94
N MET A 112 -25.61 -9.67 5.60
CA MET A 112 -24.62 -9.21 6.59
C MET A 112 -25.03 -7.87 7.22
N CYS A 113 -25.55 -6.93 6.42
CA CYS A 113 -26.13 -5.69 6.91
C CYS A 113 -27.35 -5.94 7.82
N GLY A 114 -28.23 -6.86 7.45
CA GLY A 114 -29.39 -7.26 8.25
C GLY A 114 -29.00 -7.92 9.58
N LEU A 115 -28.01 -8.82 9.57
CA LEU A 115 -27.47 -9.47 10.76
C LEU A 115 -26.85 -8.45 11.73
N ILE A 116 -26.15 -7.43 11.23
CA ILE A 116 -25.52 -6.41 12.09
C ILE A 116 -26.52 -5.35 12.55
N GLY A 117 -27.51 -4.97 11.73
CA GLY A 117 -28.64 -4.16 12.18
C GLY A 117 -29.49 -4.86 13.23
N PHE A 118 -29.69 -6.17 13.09
CA PHE A 118 -30.28 -6.99 14.15
C PHE A 118 -29.38 -7.04 15.38
N ALA A 119 -28.08 -7.34 15.25
CA ALA A 119 -27.18 -7.42 16.39
C ALA A 119 -27.11 -6.12 17.21
N THR A 120 -27.12 -4.96 16.54
CA THR A 120 -26.98 -3.63 17.17
C THR A 120 -28.28 -3.05 17.73
N VAL A 121 -29.42 -3.23 17.06
CA VAL A 121 -30.72 -2.64 17.47
C VAL A 121 -31.80 -3.69 17.70
N GLY A 122 -31.85 -4.73 16.87
CA GLY A 122 -32.80 -5.84 16.99
C GLY A 122 -32.67 -6.61 18.30
N THR A 123 -31.44 -6.93 18.74
CA THR A 123 -31.14 -7.63 19.99
C THR A 123 -31.81 -6.95 21.18
N GLN A 124 -31.71 -5.62 21.28
CA GLN A 124 -32.32 -4.86 22.36
C GLN A 124 -33.85 -4.91 22.28
N ARG A 125 -34.44 -4.73 21.09
CA ARG A 125 -35.90 -4.78 20.92
C ARG A 125 -36.51 -6.17 21.14
N VAL A 126 -35.76 -7.25 20.90
CA VAL A 126 -36.21 -8.64 21.05
C VAL A 126 -35.98 -9.18 22.46
N LEU A 127 -34.82 -8.93 23.06
CA LEU A 127 -34.49 -9.39 24.42
C LEU A 127 -35.02 -8.45 25.51
N CYS A 128 -35.31 -7.19 25.16
CA CYS A 128 -35.84 -6.15 26.04
C CYS A 128 -36.98 -5.38 25.33
N PRO A 129 -38.11 -6.04 25.02
CA PRO A 129 -39.24 -5.37 24.39
C PRO A 129 -39.80 -4.30 25.34
N GLN A 130 -40.20 -3.14 24.81
CA GLN A 130 -40.69 -2.01 25.63
C GLN A 130 -41.92 -2.38 26.48
N ASN A 131 -42.69 -3.38 26.04
CA ASN A 131 -43.82 -3.89 26.81
C ASN A 131 -43.39 -4.75 28.03
N ALA A 132 -42.15 -5.24 28.13
CA ALA A 132 -41.68 -5.92 29.35
C ALA A 132 -41.53 -4.94 30.52
N SER A 133 -41.13 -3.69 30.24
CA SER A 133 -41.23 -2.56 31.17
C SER A 133 -42.68 -2.07 31.42
N SER A 134 -43.69 -2.72 30.82
CA SER A 134 -45.12 -2.36 30.96
C SER A 134 -46.02 -3.54 31.38
N GLN A 135 -45.52 -4.78 31.44
CA GLN A 135 -46.32 -5.99 31.68
C GLN A 135 -46.04 -6.69 33.02
N THR A 136 -45.11 -6.18 33.85
CA THR A 136 -45.05 -6.53 35.26
C THR A 136 -44.90 -5.28 36.12
N GLN A 137 -46.04 -4.70 36.50
CA GLN A 137 -46.36 -4.24 37.86
C GLN A 137 -45.36 -3.42 38.70
N PHE A 138 -44.20 -2.96 38.23
CA PHE A 138 -43.19 -2.32 39.10
C PHE A 138 -42.91 -0.87 38.71
N LEU A 139 -43.30 0.06 39.58
CA LEU A 139 -43.01 1.49 39.46
C LEU A 139 -41.86 1.85 40.40
N ARG A 140 -40.76 2.37 39.86
CA ARG A 140 -39.55 2.67 40.65
C ARG A 140 -39.82 3.75 41.70
N LEU A 141 -39.31 3.55 42.91
CA LEU A 141 -39.29 4.57 43.96
C LEU A 141 -38.66 5.88 43.43
N ASN A 142 -39.31 7.02 43.71
CA ASN A 142 -39.01 8.36 43.20
C ASN A 142 -39.16 8.57 41.67
N SER A 143 -39.80 7.67 40.92
CA SER A 143 -39.98 7.86 39.46
C SER A 143 -41.16 8.74 39.04
N THR A 144 -42.22 8.80 39.85
CA THR A 144 -43.45 9.58 39.58
C THR A 144 -43.80 10.49 40.75
N PRO A 145 -43.87 11.82 40.58
CA PRO A 145 -44.28 12.72 41.66
C PRO A 145 -45.76 12.51 42.02
N GLY A 146 -46.12 12.76 43.29
CA GLY A 146 -47.52 12.67 43.75
C GLY A 146 -48.04 11.24 43.96
N THR A 147 -47.18 10.23 44.04
CA THR A 147 -47.56 8.83 44.35
C THR A 147 -46.99 8.37 45.71
N LEU A 148 -47.63 7.39 46.36
CA LEU A 148 -47.15 6.72 47.60
C LEU A 148 -47.48 5.22 47.58
N GLY A 149 -46.78 4.43 48.41
CA GLY A 149 -46.95 2.98 48.53
C GLY A 149 -47.83 2.56 49.72
N VAL A 150 -48.71 1.57 49.53
CA VAL A 150 -49.55 0.96 50.57
C VAL A 150 -49.64 -0.55 50.32
N LEU A 151 -49.20 -1.38 51.27
CA LEU A 151 -49.00 -2.83 51.10
C LEU A 151 -48.24 -3.16 49.81
N GLY A 152 -47.20 -2.38 49.52
CA GLY A 152 -46.45 -2.44 48.27
C GLY A 152 -47.18 -1.94 47.02
N HIS A 153 -48.50 -1.75 47.00
CA HIS A 153 -49.23 -1.18 45.86
C HIS A 153 -49.08 0.35 45.78
N VAL A 154 -49.05 0.91 44.57
CA VAL A 154 -48.84 2.34 44.35
C VAL A 154 -50.17 3.07 44.13
N TYR A 155 -50.40 4.08 44.95
CA TYR A 155 -51.55 4.97 44.86
C TYR A 155 -51.13 6.36 44.38
N ASN A 156 -51.95 6.97 43.54
CA ASN A 156 -51.88 8.39 43.21
C ASN A 156 -52.54 9.20 44.34
N VAL A 157 -51.84 10.23 44.80
CA VAL A 157 -52.11 11.04 45.99
C VAL A 157 -52.30 12.52 45.63
N SER A 158 -52.15 12.91 44.35
CA SER A 158 -52.26 14.29 43.87
C SER A 158 -53.61 14.99 44.15
N SER A 159 -54.68 14.23 44.35
CA SER A 159 -56.01 14.71 44.78
C SER A 159 -56.35 14.45 46.25
N ALA A 160 -55.44 13.84 47.01
CA ALA A 160 -55.75 13.29 48.33
C ALA A 160 -55.87 14.37 49.42
N LYS A 161 -56.74 14.12 50.40
CA LYS A 161 -57.01 15.02 51.52
C LYS A 161 -57.10 14.24 52.83
N SER A 162 -56.19 14.55 53.75
CA SER A 162 -56.23 14.07 55.14
C SER A 162 -55.97 15.24 56.08
N SER A 163 -56.67 15.26 57.21
CA SER A 163 -56.48 16.23 58.30
C SER A 163 -55.46 15.77 59.34
N THR A 164 -55.03 14.50 59.32
CA THR A 164 -54.12 13.90 60.31
C THR A 164 -52.71 13.68 59.78
N VAL A 165 -52.52 13.56 58.47
CA VAL A 165 -51.22 13.32 57.82
C VAL A 165 -51.14 14.14 56.52
N ASN A 166 -50.05 14.90 56.33
CA ASN A 166 -49.80 15.59 55.06
C ASN A 166 -49.29 14.62 54.00
N LEU A 167 -50.21 13.88 53.38
CA LEU A 167 -49.91 12.89 52.34
C LEU A 167 -49.21 13.51 51.11
N LEU A 168 -49.55 14.75 50.74
CA LEU A 168 -48.90 15.44 49.63
C LEU A 168 -47.41 15.72 49.93
N GLY A 169 -47.12 16.29 51.09
CA GLY A 169 -45.74 16.57 51.54
C GLY A 169 -44.88 15.32 51.70
N LEU A 170 -45.46 14.18 52.08
CA LEU A 170 -44.75 12.89 52.05
C LEU A 170 -44.41 12.46 50.61
N SER A 171 -45.34 12.63 49.67
CA SER A 171 -45.11 12.31 48.24
C SER A 171 -44.11 13.24 47.56
N GLU A 172 -43.94 14.47 48.07
CA GLU A 172 -42.91 15.44 47.64
C GLU A 172 -41.53 15.11 48.24
N ALA A 173 -41.48 14.64 49.49
CA ALA A 173 -40.24 14.25 50.16
C ALA A 173 -39.64 12.93 49.61
N SER A 174 -40.48 11.94 49.33
CA SER A 174 -40.08 10.69 48.65
C SER A 174 -41.29 10.00 47.99
N SER A 175 -41.42 10.18 46.68
CA SER A 175 -42.56 9.64 45.92
C SER A 175 -42.49 8.12 45.80
N GLY A 176 -43.59 7.43 46.14
CA GLY A 176 -43.66 5.98 46.23
C GLY A 176 -43.20 5.40 47.57
N GLN A 177 -42.88 6.24 48.57
CA GLN A 177 -42.58 5.78 49.93
C GLN A 177 -43.73 4.95 50.51
N ASP A 178 -43.39 3.88 51.23
CA ASP A 178 -44.37 3.06 51.96
C ASP A 178 -44.95 3.84 53.16
N ILE A 179 -46.27 4.02 53.13
CA ILE A 179 -47.07 4.66 54.19
C ILE A 179 -48.02 3.67 54.90
N THR A 180 -47.87 2.36 54.67
CA THR A 180 -48.69 1.29 55.29
C THR A 180 -48.77 1.40 56.81
N GLN A 181 -47.71 1.92 57.45
CA GLN A 181 -47.63 2.15 58.89
C GLN A 181 -48.64 3.15 59.47
N TYR A 182 -49.26 4.01 58.64
CA TYR A 182 -50.25 4.99 59.11
C TYR A 182 -51.70 4.49 59.06
N PHE A 183 -51.98 3.40 58.34
CA PHE A 183 -53.31 2.80 58.25
C PHE A 183 -53.59 1.86 59.42
N ASN A 184 -54.84 1.83 59.90
CA ASN A 184 -55.23 0.87 60.93
C ASN A 184 -55.26 -0.55 60.35
N ARG A 185 -54.69 -1.50 61.09
CA ARG A 185 -54.52 -2.92 60.70
C ARG A 185 -54.68 -3.79 61.94
N ASP A 186 -55.56 -4.77 61.87
CA ASP A 186 -55.93 -5.61 63.00
C ASP A 186 -55.08 -6.89 63.03
N ALA A 187 -54.81 -7.45 64.22
CA ALA A 187 -53.99 -8.66 64.32
C ALA A 187 -54.61 -9.88 63.62
N SER A 188 -55.93 -9.88 63.41
CA SER A 188 -56.69 -10.88 62.65
C SER A 188 -56.38 -10.88 61.15
N ASP A 189 -55.82 -9.80 60.60
CA ASP A 189 -55.54 -9.69 59.16
C ASP A 189 -54.36 -10.57 58.71
N PHE A 190 -53.55 -11.08 59.67
CA PHE A 190 -52.25 -11.74 59.42
C PHE A 190 -52.28 -13.24 59.70
N GLY A 191 -53.04 -14.00 58.90
CA GLY A 191 -53.17 -15.47 59.03
C GLY A 191 -51.83 -16.23 59.08
N GLU A 192 -50.81 -15.80 58.32
CA GLU A 192 -49.47 -16.43 58.28
C GLU A 192 -48.65 -16.19 59.56
N CYS A 193 -49.10 -15.29 60.45
CA CYS A 193 -48.49 -15.06 61.77
C CYS A 193 -49.10 -15.93 62.88
N SER A 194 -50.14 -16.71 62.58
CA SER A 194 -50.83 -17.57 63.55
C SER A 194 -49.92 -18.68 64.09
N GLY A 195 -49.86 -18.84 65.41
CA GLY A 195 -49.09 -19.90 66.08
C GLY A 195 -47.58 -19.65 66.20
N LEU A 196 -47.05 -18.54 65.68
CA LEU A 196 -45.64 -18.18 65.83
C LEU A 196 -45.37 -17.50 67.19
N SER A 197 -44.23 -17.83 67.82
CA SER A 197 -43.83 -17.29 69.13
C SER A 197 -42.94 -16.05 69.08
N PHE A 198 -42.61 -15.53 67.90
CA PHE A 198 -41.71 -14.40 67.69
C PHE A 198 -42.43 -13.06 67.92
N ARG A 199 -41.73 -12.05 68.47
CA ARG A 199 -42.29 -10.72 68.74
C ARG A 199 -42.83 -10.05 67.48
N VAL A 200 -42.07 -10.17 66.39
CA VAL A 200 -42.42 -9.73 65.03
C VAL A 200 -43.80 -10.19 64.57
N ALA A 201 -44.27 -11.37 65.04
CA ALA A 201 -45.60 -11.89 64.77
C ALA A 201 -46.65 -11.44 65.80
N LEU A 202 -46.29 -11.43 67.09
CA LEU A 202 -47.19 -11.26 68.23
C LEU A 202 -47.58 -9.82 68.57
N ASP A 203 -46.74 -8.83 68.29
CA ASP A 203 -47.00 -7.45 68.72
C ASP A 203 -48.16 -6.82 67.91
N ALA A 204 -48.84 -5.81 68.43
CA ALA A 204 -49.89 -5.11 67.68
C ALA A 204 -49.31 -4.26 66.53
N PRO A 205 -49.90 -4.25 65.31
CA PRO A 205 -49.45 -3.38 64.21
C PRO A 205 -49.58 -1.88 64.52
N CYS A 206 -50.57 -1.52 65.34
CA CYS A 206 -50.88 -0.17 65.80
C CYS A 206 -50.72 -0.11 67.33
N SER A 207 -50.12 0.95 67.85
CA SER A 207 -49.79 1.09 69.28
C SER A 207 -49.72 2.55 69.72
N THR A 208 -49.51 2.80 71.02
CA THR A 208 -49.26 4.16 71.54
C THR A 208 -47.94 4.76 71.04
N THR A 209 -46.97 3.93 70.63
CA THR A 209 -45.70 4.36 70.03
C THR A 209 -45.74 4.46 68.50
N ASN A 210 -46.59 3.65 67.84
CA ASN A 210 -46.87 3.73 66.41
C ASN A 210 -48.38 3.98 66.18
N PRO A 211 -48.86 5.24 66.27
CA PRO A 211 -50.27 5.56 66.11
C PRO A 211 -50.72 5.49 64.65
N CYS A 212 -51.65 4.59 64.36
CA CYS A 212 -52.31 4.48 63.06
C CYS A 212 -53.36 5.58 62.91
N THR A 213 -53.01 6.66 62.19
CA THR A 213 -53.79 7.91 62.06
C THR A 213 -54.76 7.94 60.87
N LEU A 214 -54.80 6.88 60.06
CA LEU A 214 -55.71 6.68 58.93
C LEU A 214 -56.63 5.46 59.19
N GLY A 215 -57.73 5.35 58.43
CA GLY A 215 -58.73 4.28 58.59
C GLY A 215 -58.22 2.86 58.32
N ASN A 216 -59.10 1.86 58.49
CA ASN A 216 -58.76 0.45 58.27
C ASN A 216 -58.37 0.20 56.80
N ILE A 217 -57.22 -0.45 56.61
CA ILE A 217 -56.59 -0.68 55.30
C ILE A 217 -57.40 -1.56 54.35
N ASN A 218 -58.25 -2.45 54.89
CA ASN A 218 -59.04 -3.41 54.12
C ASN A 218 -60.38 -2.82 53.62
N SER A 219 -60.70 -1.56 53.97
CA SER A 219 -61.93 -0.91 53.54
C SER A 219 -61.72 0.02 52.34
N SER A 220 -62.31 -0.31 51.19
CA SER A 220 -62.28 0.51 49.97
C SER A 220 -62.89 1.91 50.17
N SER A 221 -63.76 2.09 51.17
CA SER A 221 -64.27 3.40 51.57
C SER A 221 -63.18 4.32 52.12
N THR A 222 -62.13 3.78 52.75
CA THR A 222 -61.03 4.56 53.33
C THR A 222 -60.24 5.26 52.23
N PHE A 223 -59.75 4.53 51.23
CA PHE A 223 -59.04 5.12 50.08
C PHE A 223 -59.92 6.12 49.31
N THR A 224 -61.19 5.77 49.09
CA THR A 224 -62.17 6.65 48.46
C THR A 224 -62.35 7.98 49.23
N SER A 225 -62.47 7.92 50.56
CA SER A 225 -62.62 9.11 51.42
C SER A 225 -61.36 9.97 51.49
N LEU A 226 -60.17 9.35 51.39
CA LEU A 226 -58.88 10.03 51.36
C LEU A 226 -58.56 10.62 49.98
N GLY A 227 -59.29 10.26 48.93
CA GLY A 227 -59.01 10.71 47.55
C GLY A 227 -57.79 10.04 46.91
N MET A 228 -57.45 8.82 47.34
CA MET A 228 -56.34 8.01 46.81
C MET A 228 -56.84 7.05 45.73
N GLN A 229 -56.12 6.96 44.60
CA GLN A 229 -56.47 6.09 43.47
C GLN A 229 -55.39 5.03 43.24
N ASP A 230 -55.74 3.74 43.24
CA ASP A 230 -54.81 2.67 42.89
C ASP A 230 -54.39 2.80 41.41
N THR A 231 -53.10 2.62 41.15
CA THR A 231 -52.51 2.65 39.80
C THR A 231 -52.37 1.25 39.17
N GLY A 232 -52.61 0.19 39.94
CA GLY A 232 -52.38 -1.21 39.53
C GLY A 232 -50.90 -1.62 39.54
N ALA A 233 -50.00 -0.71 39.92
CA ALA A 233 -48.57 -0.98 40.09
C ALA A 233 -48.20 -1.27 41.55
N ILE A 234 -47.03 -1.86 41.73
CA ILE A 234 -46.33 -2.21 42.96
C ILE A 234 -45.04 -1.38 43.02
N VAL A 235 -44.57 -1.01 44.20
CA VAL A 235 -43.31 -0.26 44.39
C VAL A 235 -42.12 -1.16 44.03
N GLY A 236 -41.28 -0.68 43.11
CA GLY A 236 -39.98 -1.25 42.78
C GLY A 236 -38.84 -0.48 43.45
N TYR A 237 -38.00 -1.15 44.23
CA TYR A 237 -36.81 -0.57 44.86
C TYR A 237 -35.53 -1.03 44.14
N SER A 238 -34.55 -0.15 43.99
CA SER A 238 -33.17 -0.54 43.68
C SER A 238 -32.42 -1.00 44.95
N TRP A 239 -31.38 -1.83 44.79
CA TRP A 239 -30.52 -2.23 45.90
C TRP A 239 -29.90 -1.02 46.63
N GLU A 240 -29.52 0.02 45.90
CA GLU A 240 -28.96 1.25 46.47
C GLU A 240 -29.98 1.95 47.37
N GLN A 241 -31.23 2.10 46.91
CA GLN A 241 -32.34 2.67 47.71
C GLN A 241 -32.61 1.85 48.98
N VAL A 242 -32.59 0.51 48.92
CA VAL A 242 -32.75 -0.32 50.12
C VAL A 242 -31.60 -0.12 51.11
N THR A 243 -30.38 0.12 50.65
CA THR A 243 -29.24 0.39 51.56
C THR A 243 -29.28 1.77 52.21
N THR A 244 -29.81 2.80 51.56
CA THR A 244 -29.92 4.15 52.14
C THR A 244 -31.09 4.30 53.11
N LEU A 245 -32.19 3.55 52.91
CA LEU A 245 -33.33 3.54 53.82
C LEU A 245 -32.99 2.85 55.15
N GLN A 246 -33.36 3.47 56.28
CA GLN A 246 -33.19 2.91 57.61
C GLN A 246 -34.31 1.89 57.92
N ASN A 247 -33.96 0.75 58.53
CA ASN A 247 -34.90 -0.34 58.87
C ASN A 247 -35.57 -1.06 57.67
N TYR A 248 -35.06 -0.88 56.46
CA TYR A 248 -35.48 -1.64 55.27
C TYR A 248 -34.50 -2.79 54.99
N PHE A 249 -35.04 -3.96 54.63
CA PHE A 249 -34.24 -5.11 54.21
C PHE A 249 -35.03 -6.00 53.24
N VAL A 250 -34.37 -7.02 52.68
CA VAL A 250 -34.93 -7.87 51.62
C VAL A 250 -34.93 -9.34 52.04
N ILE A 251 -36.03 -10.03 51.77
CA ILE A 251 -36.09 -11.50 51.76
C ILE A 251 -36.74 -11.93 50.43
N ASP A 252 -36.03 -12.75 49.65
CA ASP A 252 -36.58 -13.43 48.47
C ASP A 252 -37.11 -12.45 47.40
N GLY A 253 -36.44 -11.30 47.28
CA GLY A 253 -36.82 -10.20 46.39
C GLY A 253 -37.97 -9.32 46.90
N ALA A 254 -38.65 -9.69 47.99
CA ALA A 254 -39.60 -8.80 48.68
C ALA A 254 -38.84 -7.83 49.60
N VAL A 255 -39.21 -6.56 49.56
CA VAL A 255 -38.65 -5.47 50.38
C VAL A 255 -39.58 -5.23 51.56
N LEU A 256 -39.02 -5.26 52.77
CA LEU A 256 -39.77 -5.18 54.02
C LEU A 256 -39.37 -3.93 54.82
N ASN A 257 -40.37 -3.17 55.28
CA ASN A 257 -40.20 -1.97 56.11
C ASN A 257 -40.42 -2.31 57.59
N LEU A 258 -39.34 -2.46 58.36
CA LEU A 258 -39.41 -2.79 59.80
C LEU A 258 -39.44 -1.58 60.73
N THR A 259 -39.68 -0.37 60.22
CA THR A 259 -39.63 0.87 61.02
C THR A 259 -40.53 0.80 62.26
N THR A 260 -41.77 0.32 62.12
CA THR A 260 -42.71 0.15 63.24
C THR A 260 -42.23 -0.84 64.29
N TYR A 261 -41.62 -1.96 63.89
CA TYR A 261 -41.07 -2.96 64.82
C TYR A 261 -39.83 -2.43 65.55
N MET A 262 -38.91 -1.77 64.85
CA MET A 262 -37.69 -1.20 65.44
C MET A 262 -37.99 -0.01 66.36
N ASN A 263 -39.05 0.76 66.09
CA ASN A 263 -39.57 1.78 67.00
C ASN A 263 -40.18 1.19 68.28
N LEU A 264 -40.81 0.02 68.19
CA LEU A 264 -41.43 -0.66 69.33
C LEU A 264 -40.39 -1.32 70.24
N HIS A 265 -39.33 -1.91 69.65
CA HIS A 265 -38.23 -2.56 70.36
C HIS A 265 -36.89 -1.88 70.03
N PRO A 266 -36.54 -0.75 70.67
CA PRO A 266 -35.28 -0.05 70.41
C PRO A 266 -34.04 -0.86 70.84
N THR A 267 -34.17 -1.71 71.87
CA THR A 267 -33.14 -2.65 72.33
C THR A 267 -33.42 -4.08 71.85
N SER A 268 -32.39 -4.92 71.78
CA SER A 268 -32.53 -6.32 71.38
C SER A 268 -33.32 -7.17 72.37
N VAL A 269 -34.12 -8.10 71.85
CA VAL A 269 -34.96 -9.04 72.62
C VAL A 269 -34.14 -10.30 72.91
N PRO A 270 -33.71 -10.58 74.17
CA PRO A 270 -32.69 -11.61 74.44
C PRO A 270 -33.11 -13.07 74.21
N THR A 271 -34.36 -13.33 73.81
CA THR A 271 -34.92 -14.66 73.60
C THR A 271 -35.56 -14.83 72.21
N ASP A 272 -35.37 -13.88 71.28
CA ASP A 272 -35.95 -13.93 69.95
C ASP A 272 -34.86 -14.02 68.88
N ASN A 273 -34.74 -15.19 68.24
CA ASN A 273 -33.75 -15.45 67.20
C ASN A 273 -34.02 -14.63 65.93
N VAL A 274 -35.27 -14.27 65.66
CA VAL A 274 -35.64 -13.41 64.52
C VAL A 274 -35.21 -11.97 64.81
N ASP A 275 -35.43 -11.45 66.03
CA ASP A 275 -34.93 -10.12 66.43
C ASP A 275 -33.41 -10.02 66.27
N ALA A 276 -32.67 -11.03 66.73
CA ALA A 276 -31.22 -11.12 66.58
C ALA A 276 -30.78 -11.16 65.11
N ALA A 277 -31.47 -11.92 64.26
CA ALA A 277 -31.21 -11.99 62.82
C ALA A 277 -31.49 -10.65 62.12
N LEU A 278 -32.61 -10.01 62.41
CA LEU A 278 -33.00 -8.71 61.85
C LEU A 278 -32.01 -7.61 62.23
N ARG A 279 -31.59 -7.53 63.50
CA ARG A 279 -30.57 -6.57 63.93
C ARG A 279 -29.21 -6.86 63.32
N THR A 280 -28.83 -8.12 63.13
CA THR A 280 -27.58 -8.48 62.43
C THR A 280 -27.55 -7.95 60.99
N LEU A 281 -28.66 -8.06 60.25
CA LEU A 281 -28.78 -7.56 58.87
C LEU A 281 -28.79 -6.02 58.81
N LEU A 282 -29.51 -5.36 59.73
CA LEU A 282 -29.64 -3.89 59.74
C LEU A 282 -28.40 -3.18 60.30
N GLN A 283 -27.70 -3.76 61.28
CA GLN A 283 -26.48 -3.18 61.88
C GLN A 283 -25.24 -3.36 60.99
N GLY A 284 -25.25 -4.26 60.00
CA GLY A 284 -24.18 -4.44 58.99
C GLY A 284 -24.04 -3.29 57.98
N SER A 285 -24.38 -2.06 58.38
CA SER A 285 -24.74 -0.92 57.52
C SER A 285 -23.59 -0.28 56.72
N THR A 286 -22.41 -0.88 56.69
CA THR A 286 -21.23 -0.40 55.94
C THR A 286 -20.93 -1.19 54.66
N SER A 287 -21.71 -2.21 54.32
CA SER A 287 -21.52 -2.96 53.07
C SER A 287 -22.82 -3.42 52.40
N VAL A 288 -22.85 -3.36 51.06
CA VAL A 288 -24.01 -3.64 50.21
C VAL A 288 -24.59 -5.05 50.42
N ARG A 289 -23.80 -5.99 50.95
CA ARG A 289 -24.22 -7.37 51.25
C ARG A 289 -25.07 -7.51 52.52
N GLY A 290 -25.17 -6.49 53.38
CA GLY A 290 -25.83 -6.62 54.69
C GLY A 290 -27.35 -6.70 54.66
N ARG A 291 -28.01 -6.11 53.65
CA ARG A 291 -29.49 -5.96 53.62
C ARG A 291 -30.25 -7.11 52.93
N ASP A 292 -29.56 -8.13 52.40
CA ASP A 292 -30.20 -9.35 51.89
C ASP A 292 -30.27 -10.43 52.98
N GLY A 293 -31.46 -10.56 53.58
CA GLY A 293 -31.75 -11.57 54.58
C GLY A 293 -32.02 -12.97 54.00
N THR A 294 -32.20 -13.12 52.69
CA THR A 294 -32.68 -14.37 52.06
C THR A 294 -31.86 -15.59 52.50
N ARG A 295 -30.53 -15.51 52.39
CA ARG A 295 -29.66 -16.63 52.80
C ARG A 295 -29.70 -16.87 54.31
N LEU A 296 -29.84 -15.84 55.15
CA LEU A 296 -29.87 -16.01 56.60
C LEU A 296 -31.17 -16.70 57.05
N PHE A 297 -32.30 -16.26 56.52
CA PHE A 297 -33.62 -16.78 56.87
C PHE A 297 -33.86 -18.20 56.34
N TYR A 298 -33.53 -18.51 55.08
CA TYR A 298 -33.72 -19.87 54.52
C TYR A 298 -32.59 -20.86 54.80
N SER A 299 -31.50 -20.48 55.47
CA SER A 299 -30.47 -21.45 55.93
C SER A 299 -30.68 -21.96 57.35
N ARG A 300 -31.71 -21.45 58.03
CA ARG A 300 -32.04 -21.77 59.42
C ARG A 300 -33.55 -22.00 59.55
N SER A 301 -33.94 -23.24 59.79
CA SER A 301 -35.35 -23.65 59.97
C SER A 301 -36.11 -22.88 61.07
N ASP A 302 -35.40 -22.35 62.07
CA ASP A 302 -36.03 -21.54 63.11
C ASP A 302 -36.38 -20.13 62.62
N LEU A 303 -35.64 -19.59 61.64
CA LEU A 303 -35.93 -18.31 60.99
C LEU A 303 -36.87 -18.45 59.80
N GLU A 304 -36.77 -19.56 59.05
CA GLU A 304 -37.58 -19.85 57.85
C GLU A 304 -39.08 -19.77 58.14
N SER A 305 -39.50 -20.32 59.30
CA SER A 305 -40.89 -20.27 59.77
C SER A 305 -41.47 -18.85 59.94
N ALA A 306 -40.64 -17.83 60.14
CA ALA A 306 -41.07 -16.45 60.27
C ALA A 306 -41.22 -15.72 58.92
N VAL A 307 -40.69 -16.27 57.82
CA VAL A 307 -40.68 -15.60 56.49
C VAL A 307 -42.08 -15.30 55.93
N PRO A 308 -43.09 -16.20 56.00
CA PRO A 308 -44.44 -15.91 55.53
C PRO A 308 -45.09 -14.74 56.29
N CYS A 309 -45.04 -14.77 57.63
CA CYS A 309 -45.52 -13.69 58.49
C CYS A 309 -44.80 -12.36 58.21
N LEU A 310 -43.47 -12.37 58.11
CA LEU A 310 -42.65 -11.18 57.75
C LEU A 310 -43.09 -10.59 56.41
N LYS A 311 -43.27 -11.43 55.39
CA LYS A 311 -43.77 -11.02 54.06
C LYS A 311 -45.21 -10.50 54.12
N GLN A 312 -46.12 -11.10 54.89
CA GLN A 312 -47.50 -10.62 54.97
C GLN A 312 -47.63 -9.27 55.71
N ARG A 313 -46.81 -9.06 56.75
CA ARG A 313 -47.02 -7.98 57.73
C ARG A 313 -46.25 -6.68 57.46
N TYR A 314 -45.10 -6.77 56.79
CA TYR A 314 -44.16 -5.65 56.60
C TYR A 314 -43.84 -5.34 55.13
N TYR A 315 -44.66 -5.82 54.18
CA TYR A 315 -44.44 -5.65 52.75
C TYR A 315 -44.49 -4.18 52.29
N ALA A 316 -43.36 -3.70 51.76
CA ALA A 316 -43.23 -2.36 51.20
C ALA A 316 -43.13 -2.35 49.66
N GLY A 317 -42.82 -3.49 49.04
CA GLY A 317 -42.70 -3.65 47.58
C GLY A 317 -41.71 -4.75 47.21
N ASN A 318 -41.21 -4.76 45.98
CA ASN A 318 -40.19 -5.70 45.51
C ASN A 318 -38.90 -5.00 45.06
N ILE A 319 -37.82 -5.75 44.96
CA ILE A 319 -36.65 -5.33 44.19
C ILE A 319 -36.97 -5.32 42.70
N ASP A 320 -36.60 -4.22 42.04
CA ASP A 320 -36.59 -4.12 40.58
C ASP A 320 -35.60 -5.11 39.95
N LYS A 321 -36.12 -6.10 39.22
CA LYS A 321 -35.35 -7.16 38.57
C LYS A 321 -35.30 -6.90 37.07
N VAL A 322 -34.21 -6.27 36.62
CA VAL A 322 -33.86 -6.19 35.19
C VAL A 322 -33.89 -7.60 34.60
N THR A 323 -34.65 -7.81 33.52
CA THR A 323 -34.81 -9.16 32.96
C THR A 323 -33.47 -9.69 32.43
N PRO A 324 -33.21 -11.02 32.49
CA PRO A 324 -31.98 -11.58 31.94
C PRO A 324 -31.74 -11.24 30.46
N GLY A 325 -32.80 -11.02 29.68
CA GLY A 325 -32.73 -10.56 28.30
C GLY A 325 -32.24 -9.11 28.17
N CYS A 326 -32.80 -8.19 28.96
CA CYS A 326 -32.32 -6.80 29.02
C CYS A 326 -30.84 -6.72 29.45
N PHE A 327 -30.47 -7.46 30.51
CA PHE A 327 -29.09 -7.54 30.99
C PHE A 327 -28.13 -8.13 29.94
N ALA A 328 -28.50 -9.23 29.28
CA ALA A 328 -27.70 -9.83 28.21
C ALA A 328 -27.52 -8.88 27.02
N SER A 329 -28.56 -8.14 26.63
CA SER A 329 -28.47 -7.14 25.56
C SER A 329 -27.54 -5.97 25.93
N GLN A 330 -27.57 -5.49 27.17
CA GLN A 330 -26.64 -4.46 27.65
C GLN A 330 -25.20 -4.98 27.66
N LEU A 331 -24.98 -6.21 28.13
CA LEU A 331 -23.66 -6.85 28.14
C LEU A 331 -23.07 -6.99 26.72
N ILE A 332 -23.88 -7.44 25.75
CA ILE A 332 -23.48 -7.55 24.34
C ILE A 332 -23.15 -6.17 23.76
N LEU A 333 -23.98 -5.16 24.03
CA LEU A 333 -23.76 -3.79 23.56
C LEU A 333 -22.46 -3.23 24.11
N TYR A 334 -22.23 -3.28 25.43
CA TYR A 334 -21.02 -2.76 26.06
C TYR A 334 -19.76 -3.55 25.66
N ALA A 335 -19.83 -4.87 25.51
CA ALA A 335 -18.70 -5.66 25.01
C ALA A 335 -18.32 -5.26 23.57
N GLY A 336 -19.31 -5.11 22.67
CA GLY A 336 -19.08 -4.60 21.31
C GLY A 336 -18.52 -3.18 21.30
N LEU A 337 -19.05 -2.30 22.16
CA LEU A 337 -18.61 -0.92 22.34
C LEU A 337 -17.12 -0.84 22.69
N ILE A 338 -16.68 -1.63 23.68
CA ILE A 338 -15.30 -1.69 24.15
C ILE A 338 -14.36 -2.20 23.05
N VAL A 339 -14.75 -3.23 22.31
CA VAL A 339 -13.94 -3.79 21.19
C VAL A 339 -13.79 -2.77 20.06
N ILE A 340 -14.88 -2.11 19.65
CA ILE A 340 -14.85 -1.11 18.56
C ILE A 340 -14.02 0.12 18.98
N LEU A 341 -14.27 0.67 20.18
CA LEU A 341 -13.54 1.83 20.69
C LEU A 341 -12.05 1.53 20.87
N GLY A 342 -11.72 0.35 21.41
CA GLY A 342 -10.34 -0.12 21.57
C GLY A 342 -9.61 -0.22 20.23
N LEU A 343 -10.26 -0.80 19.20
CA LEU A 343 -9.69 -0.91 17.86
C LEU A 343 -9.44 0.47 17.23
N VAL A 344 -10.39 1.41 17.33
CA VAL A 344 -10.24 2.79 16.82
C VAL A 344 -9.12 3.53 17.54
N LEU A 345 -9.05 3.41 18.88
CA LEU A 345 -8.05 4.08 19.71
C LEU A 345 -6.64 3.50 19.47
N ILE A 346 -6.50 2.18 19.33
CA ILE A 346 -5.22 1.54 18.97
C ILE A 346 -4.76 1.96 17.57
N ARG A 347 -5.68 2.01 16.58
CA ARG A 347 -5.36 2.52 15.23
C ARG A 347 -4.83 3.94 15.27
N PHE A 348 -5.49 4.82 16.02
CA PHE A 348 -5.08 6.20 16.22
C PHE A 348 -3.72 6.33 16.91
N LEU A 349 -3.51 5.67 18.05
CA LEU A 349 -2.24 5.74 18.79
C LEU A 349 -1.07 5.23 17.94
N MET A 350 -1.23 4.12 17.22
CA MET A 350 -0.19 3.57 16.36
C MET A 350 0.09 4.47 15.15
N ALA A 351 -0.91 5.11 14.55
CA ALA A 351 -0.71 6.11 13.51
C ALA A 351 0.06 7.35 14.03
N CYS A 352 -0.24 7.82 15.25
CA CYS A 352 0.51 8.90 15.91
C CYS A 352 1.97 8.50 16.19
N ILE A 353 2.20 7.32 16.79
CA ILE A 353 3.54 6.79 17.07
C ILE A 353 4.36 6.64 15.77
N PHE A 354 3.76 6.10 14.71
CA PHE A 354 4.38 5.99 13.40
C PHE A 354 4.75 7.38 12.84
N SER A 355 3.81 8.31 12.85
CA SER A 355 4.00 9.63 12.26
C SER A 355 5.04 10.46 13.01
N TRP A 356 5.12 10.34 14.34
CA TRP A 356 6.07 11.09 15.17
C TRP A 356 7.47 10.47 15.22
N PHE A 357 7.59 9.18 15.54
CA PHE A 357 8.88 8.58 15.89
C PHE A 357 9.49 7.76 14.77
N LEU A 358 8.68 7.00 14.01
CA LEU A 358 9.20 6.05 13.03
C LEU A 358 9.41 6.68 11.64
N SER A 359 8.47 7.50 11.17
CA SER A 359 8.50 8.05 9.81
C SER A 359 9.68 9.00 9.57
N GLY A 360 10.05 9.81 10.56
CA GLY A 360 11.19 10.73 10.47
C GLY A 360 12.52 10.01 10.27
N ARG A 361 12.72 8.87 10.97
CA ARG A 361 13.90 8.02 10.81
C ARG A 361 13.97 7.37 9.43
N LEU A 362 12.82 6.97 8.87
CA LEU A 362 12.76 6.40 7.51
C LEU A 362 13.10 7.44 6.43
N ALA A 363 12.70 8.70 6.61
CA ALA A 363 12.88 9.77 5.63
C ALA A 363 14.22 10.53 5.72
N GLY A 364 15.02 10.31 6.78
CA GLY A 364 16.30 10.98 7.01
C GLY A 364 17.34 10.73 5.92
N ALA A 365 18.49 11.40 5.97
CA ALA A 365 19.63 11.03 5.12
C ALA A 365 20.28 9.74 5.67
N PRO A 366 20.68 8.78 4.82
CA PRO A 366 21.42 7.60 5.28
C PRO A 366 22.79 8.00 5.84
N ASP A 367 23.19 7.36 6.95
CA ASP A 367 24.46 7.64 7.62
C ASP A 367 25.65 7.43 6.66
N SER A 368 26.60 8.37 6.67
CA SER A 368 27.76 8.33 5.78
C SER A 368 28.59 7.06 5.92
N ASP A 369 28.68 6.44 7.10
CA ASP A 369 29.33 5.14 7.30
C ASP A 369 28.59 3.97 6.63
N THR A 370 27.28 4.07 6.40
CA THR A 370 26.54 3.04 5.63
C THR A 370 26.81 3.15 4.14
N LEU A 371 27.01 4.37 3.62
CA LEU A 371 27.43 4.65 2.24
C LEU A 371 28.93 4.37 2.01
N ASN A 372 29.79 4.71 2.98
CA ASN A 372 31.25 4.53 2.95
C ASN A 372 31.69 3.09 3.20
N ARG A 373 30.77 2.19 3.58
CA ARG A 373 31.10 0.77 3.72
C ARG A 373 31.43 0.22 2.34
N ASN A 374 32.72 0.12 2.03
CA ASN A 374 33.30 -0.31 0.75
C ASN A 374 32.83 -1.71 0.32
N ALA A 375 31.59 -1.80 -0.13
CA ALA A 375 31.08 -2.84 -0.98
C ALA A 375 31.69 -2.63 -2.37
N ILE A 376 32.96 -3.01 -2.50
CA ILE A 376 33.56 -3.37 -3.78
C ILE A 376 32.60 -4.39 -4.39
N SER A 377 31.75 -3.94 -5.30
CA SER A 377 30.57 -4.70 -5.68
C SER A 377 31.03 -6.00 -6.35
N PRO A 378 30.51 -7.18 -5.95
CA PRO A 378 30.77 -8.41 -6.72
C PRO A 378 30.21 -8.36 -8.15
N ALA A 379 29.40 -7.34 -8.48
CA ALA A 379 28.98 -6.98 -9.83
C ALA A 379 30.02 -6.15 -10.63
N VAL A 380 31.20 -5.88 -10.05
CA VAL A 380 32.38 -5.44 -10.83
C VAL A 380 32.81 -6.61 -11.72
N MET A 381 32.46 -6.54 -13.00
CA MET A 381 33.23 -7.28 -14.00
C MET A 381 34.69 -6.78 -13.94
N PRO A 382 35.70 -7.65 -13.93
CA PRO A 382 37.09 -7.24 -13.85
C PRO A 382 37.48 -6.38 -15.05
N GLU A 383 38.44 -5.47 -14.84
CA GLU A 383 38.99 -4.62 -15.91
C GLU A 383 39.45 -5.49 -17.09
N GLY A 384 38.91 -5.20 -18.27
CA GLY A 384 39.04 -6.05 -19.47
C GLY A 384 37.71 -6.55 -20.04
N ALA A 385 36.63 -6.61 -19.25
CA ALA A 385 35.31 -7.01 -19.77
C ALA A 385 34.75 -6.09 -20.87
N ASN A 386 35.13 -4.81 -20.87
CA ASN A 386 34.78 -3.85 -21.91
C ASN A 386 35.79 -3.82 -23.08
N VAL A 387 36.82 -4.68 -23.10
CA VAL A 387 37.93 -4.64 -24.08
C VAL A 387 38.35 -6.04 -24.51
N SER A 388 37.59 -6.68 -25.40
CA SER A 388 38.06 -7.78 -26.27
C SER A 388 37.03 -8.16 -27.35
N ILE A 389 36.89 -7.32 -28.38
CA ILE A 389 36.02 -7.59 -29.55
C ILE A 389 36.51 -8.77 -30.40
N ASP A 390 37.79 -9.16 -30.28
CA ASP A 390 38.45 -10.16 -31.11
C ASP A 390 38.50 -11.59 -30.51
N ASN A 391 37.68 -11.93 -29.50
CA ASN A 391 37.57 -13.33 -29.09
C ASN A 391 36.81 -14.16 -30.13
N LYS A 392 37.56 -14.75 -31.06
CA LYS A 392 37.11 -15.65 -32.13
C LYS A 392 36.26 -16.84 -31.66
N ASN A 393 36.37 -17.24 -30.39
CA ASN A 393 35.66 -18.38 -29.80
C ASN A 393 34.45 -18.00 -28.92
N GLY A 394 34.13 -16.70 -28.77
CA GLY A 394 32.87 -16.24 -28.19
C GLY A 394 32.62 -16.55 -26.70
N THR A 395 33.63 -16.97 -25.95
CA THR A 395 33.55 -17.21 -24.49
C THR A 395 34.04 -16.00 -23.69
N ALA A 396 33.45 -15.75 -22.53
CA ALA A 396 33.98 -14.74 -21.60
C ALA A 396 35.39 -15.15 -21.10
N PRO A 397 36.29 -14.21 -20.73
CA PRO A 397 37.67 -14.52 -20.34
C PRO A 397 37.83 -15.52 -19.18
N TRP A 398 36.81 -15.65 -18.32
CA TRP A 398 36.76 -16.61 -17.20
C TRP A 398 36.17 -17.99 -17.56
N ALA A 399 35.78 -18.21 -18.81
CA ALA A 399 35.15 -19.44 -19.31
C ALA A 399 36.08 -20.32 -20.17
N ALA A 400 37.35 -19.96 -20.30
CA ALA A 400 38.34 -20.76 -21.03
C ALA A 400 38.75 -22.02 -20.24
N PRO A 401 38.78 -23.22 -20.86
CA PRO A 401 39.20 -24.45 -20.19
C PRO A 401 40.74 -24.56 -20.12
N GLY A 402 41.37 -23.69 -19.33
CA GLY A 402 42.82 -23.67 -19.07
C GLY A 402 43.13 -23.07 -17.70
N GLY A 403 43.88 -23.79 -16.87
CA GLY A 403 44.09 -23.42 -15.46
C GLY A 403 45.12 -22.30 -15.25
N GLY A 404 44.87 -21.42 -14.26
CA GLY A 404 45.78 -20.30 -13.98
C GLY A 404 45.36 -19.38 -12.84
N ALA A 405 45.00 -19.91 -11.67
CA ALA A 405 44.50 -19.12 -10.53
C ALA A 405 45.59 -18.27 -9.85
N LYS A 406 45.99 -17.16 -10.49
CA LYS A 406 46.85 -16.13 -9.88
C LYS A 406 46.05 -15.35 -8.82
N LYS A 407 46.29 -15.65 -7.55
CA LYS A 407 45.88 -14.78 -6.43
C LYS A 407 46.44 -13.37 -6.66
N LEU A 408 45.60 -12.33 -6.55
CA LEU A 408 46.14 -10.99 -6.33
C LEU A 408 46.75 -10.95 -4.93
N ASN A 409 48.02 -10.58 -4.85
CA ASN A 409 48.63 -10.26 -3.55
C ASN A 409 48.07 -8.92 -3.05
N LYS A 410 47.62 -8.92 -1.81
CA LYS A 410 47.36 -7.71 -1.03
C LYS A 410 48.67 -6.90 -0.98
N LYS A 411 48.62 -5.62 -1.33
CA LYS A 411 49.72 -4.67 -1.14
C LYS A 411 49.33 -3.65 -0.09
N ASP A 412 50.30 -3.31 0.76
CA ASP A 412 50.11 -2.38 1.87
C ASP A 412 50.19 -0.92 1.43
N TYR A 413 49.50 -0.04 2.17
CA TYR A 413 49.62 1.40 2.02
C TYR A 413 50.96 1.88 2.59
N ASN A 414 51.80 2.54 1.78
CA ASN A 414 52.60 3.71 2.20
C ASN A 414 53.40 4.36 1.04
N LYS A 415 53.73 5.65 1.23
CA LYS A 415 54.65 6.52 0.44
C LYS A 415 54.25 7.00 -0.97
N SER A 416 53.75 8.25 -1.00
CA SER A 416 54.34 9.46 -1.64
C SER A 416 54.90 9.44 -3.07
N ASP A 417 54.55 10.48 -3.83
CA ASP A 417 54.96 10.77 -5.20
C ASP A 417 56.47 10.90 -5.46
N ARG A 418 56.92 10.53 -6.68
CA ARG A 418 57.41 11.50 -7.70
C ARG A 418 57.85 10.87 -9.03
N SER A 419 57.79 11.70 -10.08
CA SER A 419 58.50 11.64 -11.38
C SER A 419 58.19 10.55 -12.42
N PHE A 420 58.13 11.00 -13.68
CA PHE A 420 57.91 10.24 -14.92
C PHE A 420 59.14 9.44 -15.37
N GLY A 421 58.91 8.43 -16.22
CA GLY A 421 59.92 7.82 -17.12
C GLY A 421 59.22 6.95 -18.17
N SER A 422 59.42 7.21 -19.46
CA SER A 422 58.61 6.63 -20.54
C SER A 422 59.42 5.92 -21.64
N SER A 423 58.93 4.76 -22.06
CA SER A 423 58.90 4.30 -23.46
C SER A 423 57.76 3.28 -23.58
N THR A 424 56.96 3.22 -24.64
CA THR A 424 57.36 3.19 -26.05
C THR A 424 56.31 3.84 -26.98
N THR A 425 56.82 4.41 -28.09
CA THR A 425 56.15 4.73 -29.38
C THR A 425 54.66 4.40 -29.52
N LEU A 426 53.73 5.35 -29.62
CA LEU A 426 53.52 6.37 -30.67
C LEU A 426 53.36 5.82 -32.09
N THR A 427 52.11 5.86 -32.58
CA THR A 427 51.76 6.06 -33.99
C THR A 427 51.04 7.40 -34.11
N ASN A 428 51.49 8.30 -34.99
CA ASN A 428 50.87 9.63 -35.14
C ASN A 428 49.48 9.55 -35.77
N SER A 429 48.49 10.12 -35.07
CA SER A 429 47.27 10.65 -35.66
C SER A 429 46.99 12.00 -35.02
N THR A 430 46.67 13.01 -35.83
CA THR A 430 46.54 14.41 -35.40
C THR A 430 45.25 14.64 -34.60
N SER A 431 45.39 15.39 -33.49
CA SER A 431 44.39 16.26 -32.82
C SER A 431 42.89 15.93 -32.87
N ASP A 432 42.27 16.02 -31.68
CA ASP A 432 40.83 16.17 -31.43
C ASP A 432 39.90 14.98 -31.74
N SER A 433 39.92 14.00 -30.82
CA SER A 433 38.77 13.12 -30.57
C SER A 433 38.72 12.70 -29.08
N SER A 434 38.22 13.60 -28.22
CA SER A 434 38.13 13.44 -26.76
C SER A 434 36.97 12.53 -26.30
N VAL A 435 36.85 11.32 -26.88
CA VAL A 435 35.87 10.32 -26.46
C VAL A 435 36.32 9.65 -25.16
N ALA A 436 35.95 10.27 -24.04
CA ALA A 436 36.16 9.68 -22.72
C ALA A 436 35.34 8.37 -22.58
N PRO A 437 35.91 7.29 -21.99
CA PRO A 437 35.20 6.03 -21.83
C PRO A 437 34.14 6.07 -20.73
N VAL A 438 33.30 5.03 -20.73
CA VAL A 438 32.29 4.66 -19.72
C VAL A 438 32.75 4.96 -18.28
N MET A 439 31.83 5.47 -17.44
CA MET A 439 32.08 5.90 -16.05
C MET A 439 33.00 4.93 -15.28
N SER A 440 34.08 5.47 -14.70
CA SER A 440 34.97 4.68 -13.85
C SER A 440 34.27 4.25 -12.55
N LEU A 441 34.62 3.08 -12.03
CA LEU A 441 33.94 2.48 -10.88
C LEU A 441 33.93 3.37 -9.62
N ALA A 442 34.95 4.19 -9.42
CA ALA A 442 35.03 5.15 -8.31
C ALA A 442 34.01 6.30 -8.42
N SER A 443 33.47 6.59 -9.61
CA SER A 443 32.40 7.58 -9.84
C SER A 443 30.99 7.02 -9.66
N ILE A 444 30.86 5.69 -9.49
CA ILE A 444 29.60 5.03 -9.14
C ILE A 444 29.42 5.03 -7.61
N GLY A 445 29.34 6.24 -7.03
CA GLY A 445 29.05 6.44 -5.61
C GLY A 445 27.69 5.86 -5.18
N ALA A 446 27.57 5.52 -3.90
CA ALA A 446 26.59 4.61 -3.28
C ALA A 446 25.09 5.02 -3.30
N GLU A 447 24.68 5.94 -4.16
CA GLU A 447 23.28 6.31 -4.36
C GLU A 447 22.57 5.34 -5.34
N LEU A 448 21.31 4.99 -5.04
CA LEU A 448 20.52 4.04 -5.83
C LEU A 448 20.02 4.64 -7.16
N PHE A 449 20.38 4.06 -8.30
CA PHE A 449 19.80 4.47 -9.58
C PHE A 449 18.28 4.26 -9.61
N ALA A 450 17.56 5.32 -9.95
CA ALA A 450 16.10 5.42 -9.85
C ALA A 450 15.44 5.67 -11.21
N ILE A 451 14.35 4.97 -11.50
CA ILE A 451 13.52 5.20 -12.69
C ILE A 451 12.24 5.91 -12.27
N CYS A 452 11.83 6.94 -13.01
CA CYS A 452 10.56 7.62 -12.82
C CYS A 452 9.64 7.24 -13.99
N LEU A 453 8.83 6.20 -13.78
CA LEU A 453 7.80 5.74 -14.72
C LEU A 453 6.62 6.71 -14.70
N VAL A 454 6.32 7.32 -15.85
CA VAL A 454 5.15 8.17 -16.06
C VAL A 454 4.28 7.54 -17.13
N THR A 455 3.07 7.10 -16.78
CA THR A 455 2.12 6.52 -17.74
C THR A 455 1.09 7.57 -18.16
N CYS A 456 0.92 7.75 -19.47
CA CYS A 456 -0.05 8.68 -20.07
C CYS A 456 -0.90 7.98 -21.14
N TYR A 457 -2.08 8.53 -21.39
CA TYR A 457 -3.12 8.00 -22.28
C TYR A 457 -3.86 9.11 -23.04
N SER A 458 -4.28 10.18 -22.36
CA SER A 458 -5.11 11.26 -22.94
C SER A 458 -4.90 12.62 -22.26
N GLU A 459 -3.74 12.79 -21.64
CA GLU A 459 -3.34 14.01 -20.95
C GLU A 459 -2.83 15.04 -21.97
N GLY A 460 -3.28 16.29 -21.78
CA GLY A 460 -2.80 17.46 -22.50
C GLY A 460 -1.46 17.99 -22.00
N GLU A 461 -0.89 18.95 -22.73
CA GLU A 461 0.47 19.44 -22.49
C GLU A 461 0.68 19.99 -21.08
N ASP A 462 -0.25 20.81 -20.55
CA ASP A 462 -0.13 21.39 -19.20
C ASP A 462 -0.03 20.33 -18.10
N SER A 463 -0.71 19.19 -18.25
CA SER A 463 -0.69 18.08 -17.31
C SER A 463 0.66 17.35 -17.35
N LEU A 464 1.10 16.99 -18.57
CA LEU A 464 2.36 16.31 -18.83
C LEU A 464 3.55 17.16 -18.38
N ARG A 465 3.58 18.43 -18.81
CA ARG A 465 4.59 19.42 -18.42
C ARG A 465 4.59 19.64 -16.90
N THR A 466 3.43 19.76 -16.25
CA THR A 466 3.36 19.88 -14.78
C THR A 466 3.98 18.69 -14.06
N THR A 467 3.75 17.47 -14.55
CA THR A 467 4.29 16.23 -13.98
C THR A 467 5.80 16.13 -14.22
N LEU A 468 6.25 16.25 -15.48
CA LEU A 468 7.66 16.12 -15.86
C LEU A 468 8.54 17.23 -15.25
N ASP A 469 8.09 18.50 -15.27
CA ASP A 469 8.75 19.61 -14.57
C ASP A 469 9.03 19.26 -13.11
N SER A 470 8.05 18.65 -12.45
CA SER A 470 8.10 18.38 -11.01
C SER A 470 9.09 17.28 -10.64
N ILE A 471 9.29 16.30 -11.53
CA ILE A 471 10.24 15.19 -11.36
C ILE A 471 11.66 15.66 -11.73
N SER A 472 11.83 16.43 -12.81
CA SER A 472 13.15 17.00 -13.13
C SER A 472 13.64 17.99 -12.07
N ARG A 473 12.76 18.82 -11.50
CA ARG A 473 13.08 19.78 -10.43
C ARG A 473 13.25 19.15 -9.03
N THR A 474 13.26 17.83 -8.88
CA THR A 474 13.57 17.19 -7.58
C THR A 474 14.99 17.49 -7.11
N THR A 475 15.23 17.51 -5.80
CA THR A 475 16.58 17.64 -5.24
C THR A 475 17.50 16.49 -5.64
N TYR A 476 16.94 15.31 -5.91
CA TYR A 476 17.67 14.11 -6.32
C TYR A 476 18.42 14.29 -7.66
N SER A 477 19.60 13.66 -7.76
CA SER A 477 20.57 13.86 -8.84
C SER A 477 20.04 13.46 -10.22
N ASP A 478 20.26 14.32 -11.21
CA ASP A 478 19.89 14.08 -12.60
C ASP A 478 20.75 12.96 -13.24
N SER A 479 21.94 12.65 -12.70
CA SER A 479 22.79 11.53 -13.14
C SER A 479 22.47 10.18 -12.49
N ARG A 480 21.54 10.16 -11.52
CA ARG A 480 21.05 8.95 -10.85
C ARG A 480 19.57 8.67 -11.14
N LYS A 481 18.89 9.52 -11.93
CA LYS A 481 17.47 9.35 -12.28
C LYS A 481 17.24 9.32 -13.80
N LEU A 482 16.36 8.42 -14.23
CA LEU A 482 15.88 8.30 -15.61
C LEU A 482 14.37 8.59 -15.65
N LEU A 483 13.93 9.51 -16.51
CA LEU A 483 12.52 9.63 -16.87
C LEU A 483 12.15 8.54 -17.88
N PHE A 484 11.13 7.76 -17.59
CA PHE A 484 10.62 6.69 -18.46
C PHE A 484 9.13 6.92 -18.70
N VAL A 485 8.81 7.59 -19.82
CA VAL A 485 7.43 7.95 -20.17
C VAL A 485 6.85 6.87 -21.07
N VAL A 486 5.59 6.47 -20.84
CA VAL A 486 4.88 5.50 -21.71
C VAL A 486 3.54 6.08 -22.12
N ALA A 487 3.35 6.27 -23.43
CA ALA A 487 2.09 6.71 -24.03
C ALA A 487 1.29 5.52 -24.55
N ASP A 488 0.09 5.32 -24.00
CA ASP A 488 -0.75 4.14 -24.19
C ASP A 488 -1.64 4.21 -25.44
N GLY A 489 -1.00 4.22 -26.60
CA GLY A 489 -1.65 4.23 -27.92
C GLY A 489 -1.62 5.60 -28.60
N MET A 490 -1.97 5.62 -29.89
CA MET A 490 -2.11 6.85 -30.66
C MET A 490 -3.48 7.49 -30.35
N ILE A 491 -3.51 8.38 -29.37
CA ILE A 491 -4.74 8.94 -28.78
C ILE A 491 -4.65 10.47 -28.67
N THR A 492 -5.71 11.16 -29.05
CA THR A 492 -5.90 12.61 -28.85
C THR A 492 -6.96 12.84 -27.77
N GLY A 493 -6.61 13.61 -26.74
CA GLY A 493 -7.56 14.02 -25.70
C GLY A 493 -8.59 15.02 -26.23
N ALA A 494 -9.85 14.94 -25.78
CA ALA A 494 -10.89 15.84 -26.25
C ALA A 494 -10.57 17.32 -25.96
N GLY A 495 -10.33 18.11 -27.02
CA GLY A 495 -9.93 19.52 -26.95
C GLY A 495 -8.45 19.77 -27.26
N GLU A 496 -7.62 18.72 -27.34
CA GLU A 496 -6.19 18.83 -27.71
C GLU A 496 -6.00 18.85 -29.23
N LYS A 497 -4.99 19.60 -29.71
CA LYS A 497 -4.66 19.72 -31.15
C LYS A 497 -3.62 18.71 -31.65
N LYS A 498 -3.08 17.88 -30.76
CA LYS A 498 -1.99 16.91 -30.99
C LYS A 498 -2.32 15.63 -30.22
N SER A 499 -1.82 14.48 -30.67
CA SER A 499 -1.95 13.27 -29.86
C SER A 499 -1.07 13.36 -28.60
N THR A 500 -1.47 12.71 -27.51
CA THR A 500 -0.67 12.64 -26.28
C THR A 500 0.76 12.11 -26.55
N PRO A 501 0.99 11.11 -27.42
CA PRO A 501 2.33 10.80 -27.94
C PRO A 501 3.10 11.97 -28.54
N ASP A 502 2.50 12.75 -29.46
CA ASP A 502 3.17 13.87 -30.14
C ASP A 502 3.52 15.00 -29.17
N ILE A 503 2.69 15.19 -28.13
CA ILE A 503 2.97 16.12 -27.04
C ILE A 503 4.17 15.63 -26.22
N CYS A 504 4.20 14.35 -25.83
CA CYS A 504 5.34 13.76 -25.12
C CYS A 504 6.64 13.86 -25.92
N VAL A 505 6.62 13.56 -27.23
CA VAL A 505 7.80 13.66 -28.10
C VAL A 505 8.20 15.12 -28.35
N GLY A 506 7.24 16.02 -28.54
CA GLY A 506 7.49 17.46 -28.68
C GLY A 506 8.01 18.16 -27.42
N LEU A 507 7.93 17.50 -26.26
CA LEU A 507 8.54 17.91 -25.00
C LEU A 507 9.99 17.40 -24.83
N LEU A 508 10.48 16.53 -25.71
CA LEU A 508 11.80 15.87 -25.61
C LEU A 508 12.87 16.59 -26.45
N GLU A 509 14.01 16.90 -25.82
CA GLU A 509 15.26 17.23 -26.52
C GLU A 509 15.87 15.92 -27.05
N ALA A 510 15.38 15.46 -28.21
CA ALA A 510 15.76 14.19 -28.82
C ALA A 510 17.25 14.15 -29.16
N ASP A 511 17.92 13.03 -28.87
CA ASP A 511 19.36 12.87 -29.12
C ASP A 511 19.60 12.50 -30.60
N PRO A 512 20.35 13.31 -31.39
CA PRO A 512 20.56 13.07 -32.82
C PRO A 512 21.17 11.71 -33.15
N ARG A 513 21.87 11.07 -32.20
CA ARG A 513 22.51 9.75 -32.39
C ARG A 513 21.51 8.62 -32.64
N PHE A 514 20.24 8.78 -32.25
CA PHE A 514 19.21 7.75 -32.40
C PHE A 514 18.29 7.91 -33.62
N GLY A 515 18.23 9.12 -34.22
CA GLY A 515 17.33 9.42 -35.33
C GLY A 515 15.84 9.17 -35.03
N ASN A 516 15.05 8.97 -36.07
CA ASN A 516 13.63 8.60 -35.95
C ASN A 516 13.50 7.11 -35.57
N PRO A 517 12.74 6.74 -34.52
CA PRO A 517 12.58 5.35 -34.10
C PRO A 517 11.67 4.54 -35.03
N ILE A 518 11.82 3.21 -34.99
CA ILE A 518 11.06 2.25 -35.78
C ILE A 518 10.11 1.49 -34.83
N PRO A 519 8.86 1.16 -35.23
CA PRO A 519 7.94 0.35 -34.42
C PRO A 519 8.48 -1.08 -34.11
N MET A 520 8.93 -1.30 -32.88
CA MET A 520 9.42 -2.57 -32.37
C MET A 520 8.28 -3.44 -31.82
N MET A 521 8.26 -4.73 -32.15
CA MET A 521 7.26 -5.68 -31.64
C MET A 521 7.53 -6.09 -30.18
N TYR A 522 6.46 -6.24 -29.40
CA TYR A 522 6.49 -6.81 -28.05
C TYR A 522 5.21 -7.60 -27.71
N GLU A 523 5.28 -8.45 -26.69
CA GLU A 523 4.15 -9.22 -26.16
C GLU A 523 3.33 -8.34 -25.20
N ALA A 524 2.02 -8.21 -25.47
CA ALA A 524 1.17 -7.21 -24.85
C ALA A 524 -0.02 -7.80 -24.08
N VAL A 525 -0.59 -6.97 -23.21
CA VAL A 525 -1.77 -7.28 -22.38
C VAL A 525 -3.04 -7.28 -23.24
N GLY A 526 -3.27 -8.37 -23.97
CA GLY A 526 -4.46 -8.56 -24.80
C GLY A 526 -4.86 -10.02 -24.97
N SER A 527 -5.99 -10.22 -25.66
CA SER A 527 -6.51 -11.53 -26.09
C SER A 527 -6.62 -11.59 -27.61
N GLY A 528 -6.39 -12.77 -28.20
CA GLY A 528 -6.30 -12.91 -29.65
C GLY A 528 -5.23 -12.00 -30.25
N ASP A 529 -5.54 -11.39 -31.39
CA ASP A 529 -4.61 -10.52 -32.15
C ASP A 529 -4.06 -9.33 -31.33
N LYS A 530 -4.78 -8.91 -30.28
CA LYS A 530 -4.35 -7.81 -29.39
C LYS A 530 -3.25 -8.20 -28.39
N GLY A 531 -2.94 -9.48 -28.26
CA GLY A 531 -1.82 -9.99 -27.46
C GLY A 531 -0.43 -9.64 -28.02
N ILE A 532 -0.37 -9.09 -29.23
CA ILE A 532 0.83 -8.48 -29.81
C ILE A 532 0.58 -6.98 -29.97
N ASN A 533 1.64 -6.19 -29.78
CA ASN A 533 1.63 -4.75 -30.01
C ASN A 533 3.00 -4.32 -30.56
N ARG A 534 3.09 -3.07 -31.03
CA ARG A 534 4.36 -2.41 -31.34
C ARG A 534 4.48 -1.09 -30.58
N ALA A 535 5.72 -0.70 -30.32
CA ALA A 535 6.04 0.60 -29.74
C ALA A 535 7.31 1.19 -30.36
N MET A 536 7.39 2.52 -30.37
CA MET A 536 8.54 3.31 -30.81
C MET A 536 9.24 3.91 -29.59
N VAL A 537 10.57 3.80 -29.52
CA VAL A 537 11.36 4.34 -28.39
C VAL A 537 12.10 5.62 -28.78
N TYR A 538 11.58 6.77 -28.35
CA TYR A 538 12.31 8.04 -28.42
C TYR A 538 13.24 8.17 -27.22
N ALA A 539 14.41 8.78 -27.41
CA ALA A 539 15.44 8.89 -26.40
C ALA A 539 16.18 10.23 -26.53
N GLY A 540 16.45 10.86 -25.39
CA GLY A 540 16.98 12.22 -25.34
C GLY A 540 17.04 12.74 -23.92
N HIS A 541 16.87 14.05 -23.76
CA HIS A 541 16.84 14.71 -22.46
C HIS A 541 15.59 15.58 -22.30
N TYR A 542 15.20 15.82 -21.06
CA TYR A 542 14.17 16.78 -20.70
C TYR A 542 14.83 17.98 -20.01
N THR A 543 14.74 19.15 -20.63
CA THR A 543 15.47 20.37 -20.22
C THR A 543 14.53 21.41 -19.61
N VAL A 544 14.67 21.62 -18.30
CA VAL A 544 13.79 22.51 -17.52
C VAL A 544 14.58 23.21 -16.42
N ALA A 545 14.44 24.55 -16.32
CA ALA A 545 15.04 25.36 -15.26
C ALA A 545 16.56 25.13 -15.04
N GLY A 546 17.31 24.97 -16.14
CA GLY A 546 18.76 24.71 -16.12
C GLY A 546 19.18 23.28 -15.80
N ARG A 547 18.23 22.37 -15.56
CA ARG A 547 18.46 20.92 -15.42
C ARG A 547 18.22 20.19 -16.74
N ARG A 548 18.95 19.09 -16.95
CA ARG A 548 18.90 18.24 -18.16
C ARG A 548 18.79 16.78 -17.73
N THR A 549 17.56 16.27 -17.59
CA THR A 549 17.30 14.91 -17.08
C THR A 549 17.27 13.90 -18.24
N PRO A 550 18.03 12.79 -18.20
CA PRO A 550 17.94 11.72 -19.19
C PRO A 550 16.51 11.17 -19.29
N THR A 551 16.00 11.01 -20.52
CA THR A 551 14.60 10.69 -20.77
C THR A 551 14.43 9.70 -21.92
N VAL A 552 13.59 8.69 -21.69
CA VAL A 552 13.13 7.72 -22.70
C VAL A 552 11.60 7.78 -22.76
N ILE A 553 11.04 7.80 -23.97
CA ILE A 553 9.60 7.87 -24.22
C ILE A 553 9.20 6.70 -25.12
N VAL A 554 8.33 5.83 -24.62
CA VAL A 554 7.80 4.66 -25.32
C VAL A 554 6.39 4.98 -25.82
N VAL A 555 6.22 5.07 -27.13
CA VAL A 555 4.93 5.33 -27.78
C VAL A 555 4.38 4.02 -28.33
N LYS A 556 3.28 3.50 -27.78
CA LYS A 556 2.59 2.33 -28.35
C LYS A 556 1.81 2.73 -29.60
N CYS A 557 1.93 1.96 -30.68
CA CYS A 557 1.35 2.32 -31.99
C CYS A 557 0.48 1.23 -32.64
N GLY A 558 0.36 0.05 -32.05
CA GLY A 558 -0.45 -1.05 -32.59
C GLY A 558 0.31 -1.94 -33.56
N THR A 559 -0.38 -2.95 -34.10
CA THR A 559 0.05 -3.62 -35.32
C THR A 559 -0.30 -2.76 -36.54
N GLU A 560 0.29 -3.05 -37.71
CA GLU A 560 -0.05 -2.34 -38.96
C GLU A 560 -1.55 -2.38 -39.27
N ALA A 561 -2.22 -3.49 -38.94
CA ALA A 561 -3.67 -3.63 -39.08
C ALA A 561 -4.47 -2.76 -38.08
N GLU A 562 -4.01 -2.59 -36.84
CA GLU A 562 -4.64 -1.64 -35.90
C GLU A 562 -4.41 -0.19 -36.33
N ALA A 563 -3.21 0.14 -36.82
CA ALA A 563 -2.89 1.48 -37.32
C ALA A 563 -3.76 1.85 -38.54
N ALA A 564 -3.93 0.91 -39.49
CA ALA A 564 -4.82 1.08 -40.64
C ALA A 564 -6.31 1.18 -40.25
N ALA A 565 -6.72 0.60 -39.11
CA ALA A 565 -8.08 0.73 -38.59
C ALA A 565 -8.36 2.06 -37.85
N GLY A 566 -7.34 2.90 -37.63
CA GLY A 566 -7.43 4.29 -37.15
C GLY A 566 -7.91 4.51 -35.70
N HIS A 567 -8.68 3.59 -35.13
CA HIS A 567 -9.34 3.79 -33.83
C HIS A 567 -8.57 3.14 -32.66
N LYS A 568 -7.98 3.98 -31.81
CA LYS A 568 -7.29 3.60 -30.55
C LYS A 568 -6.17 2.56 -30.72
N ALA A 569 -5.43 2.63 -31.82
CA ALA A 569 -4.32 1.72 -32.12
C ALA A 569 -3.27 1.70 -30.99
N GLY A 570 -2.83 0.50 -30.58
CA GLY A 570 -1.78 0.31 -29.59
C GLY A 570 -2.16 0.48 -28.12
N ASN A 571 -3.37 0.95 -27.80
CA ASN A 571 -3.88 1.03 -26.42
C ASN A 571 -4.04 -0.37 -25.80
N ARG A 572 -3.50 -0.59 -24.60
CA ARG A 572 -3.73 -1.77 -23.73
C ARG A 572 -3.88 -1.45 -22.23
N GLY A 573 -3.96 -0.18 -21.85
CA GLY A 573 -4.12 0.28 -20.47
C GLY A 573 -2.81 0.48 -19.70
N LYS A 574 -2.90 1.21 -18.56
CA LYS A 574 -1.79 1.48 -17.63
C LYS A 574 -1.04 0.23 -17.17
N ARG A 575 -1.74 -0.90 -16.96
CA ARG A 575 -1.15 -2.20 -16.60
C ARG A 575 -0.15 -2.71 -17.64
N ASP A 576 -0.46 -2.57 -18.94
CA ASP A 576 0.47 -2.89 -20.03
C ASP A 576 1.69 -1.97 -20.03
N SER A 577 1.48 -0.67 -19.79
CA SER A 577 2.56 0.33 -19.71
C SER A 577 3.54 0.03 -18.56
N GLN A 578 3.04 -0.41 -17.40
CA GLN A 578 3.87 -0.90 -16.29
C GLN A 578 4.57 -2.21 -16.66
N LEU A 579 3.91 -3.12 -17.37
CA LEU A 579 4.46 -4.41 -17.78
C LEU A 579 5.57 -4.31 -18.82
N ILE A 580 5.60 -3.29 -19.69
CA ILE A 580 6.77 -3.02 -20.55
C ILE A 580 8.03 -2.87 -19.69
N LEU A 581 7.97 -2.02 -18.66
CA LEU A 581 9.09 -1.81 -17.74
C LEU A 581 9.41 -3.07 -16.93
N MET A 582 8.40 -3.73 -16.36
CA MET A 582 8.61 -4.92 -15.52
C MET A 582 9.20 -6.11 -16.31
N ASN A 583 8.73 -6.37 -17.53
CA ASN A 583 9.30 -7.41 -18.41
C ASN A 583 10.75 -7.07 -18.80
N PHE A 584 11.01 -5.82 -19.21
CA PHE A 584 12.34 -5.37 -19.59
C PHE A 584 13.37 -5.59 -18.48
N PHE A 585 13.11 -5.08 -17.26
CA PHE A 585 14.04 -5.27 -16.14
C PHE A 585 14.10 -6.73 -15.63
N SER A 586 13.05 -7.52 -15.82
CA SER A 586 13.09 -8.97 -15.57
C SER A 586 14.07 -9.66 -16.52
N ARG A 587 13.91 -9.47 -17.84
CA ARG A 587 14.76 -10.04 -18.90
C ARG A 587 16.21 -9.63 -18.77
N VAL A 588 16.47 -8.35 -18.44
CA VAL A 588 17.81 -7.84 -18.12
C VAL A 588 18.40 -8.54 -16.89
N THR A 589 17.69 -8.57 -15.77
CA THR A 589 18.23 -9.08 -14.50
C THR A 589 18.50 -10.58 -14.53
N TYR A 590 17.71 -11.36 -15.28
CA TYR A 590 17.90 -12.81 -15.42
C TYR A 590 18.79 -13.21 -16.62
N ASN A 591 19.23 -12.26 -17.46
CA ASN A 591 19.82 -12.52 -18.78
C ASN A 591 18.98 -13.55 -19.56
N ASP A 592 17.69 -13.25 -19.70
CA ASP A 592 16.75 -14.05 -20.49
C ASP A 592 16.58 -13.47 -21.90
N ARG A 593 15.74 -14.10 -22.73
CA ARG A 593 15.50 -13.68 -24.10
C ARG A 593 14.73 -12.36 -24.13
N MET A 594 15.25 -11.43 -24.93
CA MET A 594 14.74 -10.08 -25.15
C MET A 594 13.94 -10.01 -26.45
N THR A 595 12.84 -9.25 -26.44
CA THR A 595 12.13 -8.81 -27.65
C THR A 595 12.93 -7.70 -28.37
N PRO A 596 12.57 -7.34 -29.62
CA PRO A 596 13.16 -6.17 -30.29
C PRO A 596 13.02 -4.87 -29.47
N LEU A 597 11.88 -4.67 -28.80
CA LEU A 597 11.64 -3.50 -27.95
C LEU A 597 12.57 -3.49 -26.72
N ASP A 598 12.74 -4.64 -26.05
CA ASP A 598 13.67 -4.77 -24.91
C ASP A 598 15.11 -4.42 -25.34
N PHE A 599 15.54 -4.87 -26.53
CA PHE A 599 16.89 -4.58 -27.03
C PHE A 599 17.09 -3.11 -27.40
N GLU A 600 16.10 -2.47 -28.03
CA GLU A 600 16.15 -1.02 -28.30
C GLU A 600 16.20 -0.19 -27.01
N LEU A 601 15.35 -0.53 -26.03
CA LEU A 601 15.38 0.07 -24.68
C LEU A 601 16.75 -0.09 -24.02
N PHE A 602 17.35 -1.29 -24.08
CA PHE A 602 18.67 -1.55 -23.52
C PHE A 602 19.73 -0.60 -24.08
N ARG A 603 19.84 -0.52 -25.41
CA ARG A 603 20.83 0.35 -26.08
C ARG A 603 20.59 1.83 -25.74
N LYS A 604 19.35 2.31 -25.85
CA LYS A 604 19.02 3.73 -25.63
C LYS A 604 19.24 4.16 -24.19
N ILE A 605 18.86 3.34 -23.20
CA ILE A 605 19.14 3.61 -21.78
C ILE A 605 20.65 3.60 -21.52
N HIS A 606 21.39 2.62 -22.06
CA HIS A 606 22.83 2.52 -21.84
C HIS A 606 23.61 3.74 -22.39
N VAL A 607 23.25 4.19 -23.60
CA VAL A 607 23.90 5.32 -24.30
C VAL A 607 23.50 6.70 -23.73
N LEU A 608 22.36 6.81 -23.04
CA LEU A 608 21.95 8.01 -22.30
C LEU A 608 22.55 8.07 -20.89
N MET A 609 22.54 6.97 -20.14
CA MET A 609 22.92 6.94 -18.72
C MET A 609 24.40 6.69 -18.47
N GLY A 610 25.15 6.17 -19.45
CA GLY A 610 26.55 5.78 -19.28
C GLY A 610 26.77 4.53 -18.41
N VAL A 611 25.70 3.89 -17.94
CA VAL A 611 25.68 2.62 -17.19
C VAL A 611 24.70 1.65 -17.84
N THR A 612 24.84 0.34 -17.63
CA THR A 612 23.90 -0.64 -18.15
C THR A 612 22.59 -0.66 -17.32
N PRO A 613 21.43 -1.07 -17.90
CA PRO A 613 20.15 -1.00 -17.20
C PRO A 613 20.06 -1.84 -15.91
N ASP A 614 20.92 -2.85 -15.74
CA ASP A 614 20.98 -3.64 -14.52
C ASP A 614 21.47 -2.85 -13.29
N PHE A 615 22.03 -1.64 -13.45
CA PHE A 615 22.37 -0.76 -12.32
C PHE A 615 21.15 -0.15 -11.62
N PHE A 616 19.96 -0.16 -12.23
CA PHE A 616 18.74 0.38 -11.61
C PHE A 616 18.19 -0.52 -10.50
N GLU A 617 17.87 0.06 -9.35
CA GLU A 617 17.40 -0.66 -8.15
C GLU A 617 15.98 -0.25 -7.72
N VAL A 618 15.54 0.98 -8.02
CA VAL A 618 14.21 1.49 -7.62
C VAL A 618 13.45 2.14 -8.78
N CYS A 619 12.12 2.05 -8.73
CA CYS A 619 11.19 2.60 -9.72
C CYS A 619 10.09 3.39 -9.00
N LEU A 620 10.09 4.72 -9.15
CA LEU A 620 8.96 5.58 -8.83
C LEU A 620 7.91 5.46 -9.95
N MET A 621 6.67 5.14 -9.59
CA MET A 621 5.50 5.21 -10.46
C MET A 621 4.73 6.50 -10.17
N VAL A 622 4.37 7.22 -11.23
CA VAL A 622 3.65 8.50 -11.18
C VAL A 622 2.59 8.55 -12.28
N ASP A 623 1.37 8.97 -11.94
CA ASP A 623 0.31 9.23 -12.93
C ASP A 623 0.54 10.62 -13.59
N ALA A 624 0.23 10.76 -14.88
CA ALA A 624 0.57 11.93 -15.71
C ALA A 624 -0.11 13.28 -15.35
N ASP A 625 -0.90 13.33 -14.27
CA ASP A 625 -1.46 14.56 -13.66
C ASP A 625 -0.97 14.82 -12.23
N THR A 626 0.12 14.17 -11.80
CA THR A 626 0.65 14.25 -10.43
C THR A 626 1.95 15.03 -10.31
N LYS A 627 1.85 16.20 -9.65
CA LYS A 627 2.96 17.11 -9.33
C LYS A 627 3.71 16.66 -8.07
N VAL A 628 4.96 16.22 -8.21
CA VAL A 628 5.85 15.82 -7.10
C VAL A 628 6.43 17.05 -6.39
N PHE A 629 6.59 17.02 -5.06
CA PHE A 629 7.32 18.07 -4.33
C PHE A 629 8.84 17.80 -4.36
N PRO A 630 9.72 18.82 -4.51
CA PRO A 630 11.13 18.62 -4.85
C PRO A 630 11.94 17.64 -3.99
N GLY A 631 11.76 17.65 -2.66
CA GLY A 631 12.49 16.74 -1.76
C GLY A 631 11.99 15.29 -1.76
N SER A 632 10.83 15.02 -2.35
CA SER A 632 10.09 13.77 -2.11
C SER A 632 10.72 12.54 -2.75
N LEU A 633 11.32 12.69 -3.93
CA LEU A 633 12.08 11.60 -4.56
C LEU A 633 13.25 11.18 -3.67
N GLY A 634 14.00 12.15 -3.13
CA GLY A 634 15.07 11.88 -2.17
C GLY A 634 14.58 11.15 -0.93
N SER A 635 13.49 11.60 -0.29
CA SER A 635 12.94 10.91 0.89
C SER A 635 12.51 9.46 0.60
N LEU A 636 11.94 9.18 -0.59
CA LEU A 636 11.58 7.81 -0.99
C LEU A 636 12.82 6.94 -1.25
N VAL A 637 13.86 7.46 -1.93
CA VAL A 637 15.14 6.76 -2.13
C VAL A 637 15.83 6.49 -0.79
N ASN A 638 15.84 7.44 0.14
CA ASN A 638 16.43 7.27 1.46
C ASN A 638 15.69 6.20 2.28
N CYS A 639 14.36 6.22 2.27
CA CYS A 639 13.53 5.19 2.88
C CYS A 639 13.83 3.80 2.31
N MET A 640 14.12 3.70 1.00
CA MET A 640 14.60 2.47 0.39
C MET A 640 16.02 2.10 0.88
N HIS A 641 16.95 3.05 0.96
CA HIS A 641 18.32 2.79 1.39
C HIS A 641 18.40 2.28 2.85
N HIS A 642 17.55 2.81 3.74
CA HIS A 642 17.52 2.46 5.16
C HIS A 642 17.11 1.01 5.48
N ASP A 643 16.32 0.34 4.63
CA ASP A 643 15.87 -1.03 4.89
C ASP A 643 15.80 -1.89 3.61
N GLN A 644 16.64 -2.93 3.58
CA GLN A 644 16.71 -3.90 2.48
C GLN A 644 15.48 -4.82 2.39
N MET A 645 14.61 -4.83 3.40
CA MET A 645 13.35 -5.58 3.44
C MET A 645 12.15 -4.83 2.88
N ILE A 646 12.23 -3.49 2.69
CA ILE A 646 11.15 -2.72 2.04
C ILE A 646 11.07 -3.10 0.55
N MET A 647 9.86 -3.38 0.06
CA MET A 647 9.58 -3.64 -1.37
C MET A 647 8.97 -2.44 -2.06
N GLY A 648 8.22 -1.63 -1.32
CA GLY A 648 7.50 -0.48 -1.84
C GLY A 648 7.19 0.52 -0.73
N CYS A 649 7.16 1.81 -1.08
CA CYS A 649 6.70 2.87 -0.19
C CYS A 649 5.94 3.96 -0.97
N CYS A 650 4.92 4.55 -0.34
CA CYS A 650 4.09 5.60 -0.92
C CYS A 650 4.18 6.92 -0.13
N GLY A 651 3.97 8.04 -0.82
CA GLY A 651 3.95 9.37 -0.20
C GLY A 651 2.55 9.87 0.16
N GLU A 652 2.49 11.03 0.79
CA GLU A 652 1.25 11.76 1.08
C GLU A 652 0.68 12.39 -0.20
N THR A 653 -0.41 11.81 -0.72
CA THR A 653 -1.12 12.33 -1.91
C THR A 653 -2.07 13.46 -1.51
N ARG A 654 -1.82 14.67 -2.00
CA ARG A 654 -2.67 15.84 -1.74
C ARG A 654 -3.50 16.23 -2.97
N ILE A 655 -4.68 16.78 -2.73
CA ILE A 655 -5.50 17.39 -3.79
C ILE A 655 -4.93 18.75 -4.19
N ALA A 656 -4.84 19.01 -5.50
CA ALA A 656 -4.51 20.32 -6.07
C ALA A 656 -5.73 21.25 -6.12
N ASN A 657 -6.79 20.82 -6.80
CA ASN A 657 -7.98 21.60 -7.16
C ASN A 657 -9.04 21.72 -6.03
N LYS A 658 -8.60 21.85 -4.77
CA LYS A 658 -9.42 21.77 -3.53
C LYS A 658 -10.67 22.65 -3.44
N ARG A 659 -10.81 23.66 -4.30
CA ARG A 659 -11.86 24.69 -4.27
C ARG A 659 -12.60 24.83 -5.62
N GLN A 660 -12.37 23.93 -6.58
CA GLN A 660 -12.97 24.01 -7.93
C GLN A 660 -14.48 23.70 -7.90
N SER A 661 -14.91 22.76 -7.06
CA SER A 661 -16.32 22.42 -6.87
C SER A 661 -16.60 21.83 -5.48
N TRP A 662 -17.87 21.71 -5.11
CA TRP A 662 -18.26 20.98 -3.89
C TRP A 662 -17.78 19.52 -3.89
N VAL A 663 -17.70 18.89 -5.07
CA VAL A 663 -17.19 17.53 -5.26
C VAL A 663 -15.69 17.46 -4.93
N THR A 664 -14.90 18.48 -5.31
CA THR A 664 -13.49 18.56 -4.89
C THR A 664 -13.34 18.82 -3.39
N ALA A 665 -14.27 19.59 -2.79
CA ALA A 665 -14.22 19.97 -1.38
C ALA A 665 -14.42 18.77 -0.44
N ILE A 666 -15.41 17.91 -0.72
CA ILE A 666 -15.72 16.72 0.11
C ILE A 666 -14.59 15.67 0.11
N GLN A 667 -13.68 15.72 -0.87
CA GLN A 667 -12.54 14.79 -1.00
C GLN A 667 -11.32 15.23 -0.18
N VAL A 668 -11.20 16.50 0.22
CA VAL A 668 -9.96 17.04 0.81
C VAL A 668 -9.57 16.34 2.12
N PHE A 669 -10.56 16.01 2.95
CA PHE A 669 -10.32 15.30 4.21
C PHE A 669 -10.21 13.79 4.02
N GLU A 670 -10.92 13.21 3.06
CA GLU A 670 -10.87 11.77 2.73
C GLU A 670 -9.46 11.35 2.26
N TYR A 671 -8.84 12.13 1.37
CA TYR A 671 -7.44 11.95 0.99
C TYR A 671 -6.48 12.14 2.18
N PHE A 672 -6.77 13.06 3.10
CA PHE A 672 -5.92 13.30 4.28
C PHE A 672 -5.97 12.14 5.26
N ILE A 673 -7.17 11.70 5.67
CA ILE A 673 -7.33 10.67 6.71
C ILE A 673 -6.90 9.28 6.22
N SER A 674 -7.13 8.97 4.93
CA SER A 674 -6.66 7.70 4.32
C SER A 674 -5.13 7.57 4.33
N HIS A 675 -4.37 8.66 4.18
CA HIS A 675 -2.91 8.63 4.30
C HIS A 675 -2.44 8.76 5.76
N GLN A 676 -2.87 9.81 6.46
CA GLN A 676 -2.31 10.21 7.75
C GLN A 676 -2.80 9.37 8.94
N MET A 677 -3.93 8.64 8.80
CA MET A 677 -4.40 7.67 9.78
C MET A 677 -4.28 6.24 9.27
N ALA A 678 -4.95 5.88 8.16
CA ALA A 678 -5.01 4.47 7.74
C ALA A 678 -3.65 3.94 7.26
N LYS A 679 -3.02 4.54 6.24
CA LYS A 679 -1.68 4.10 5.77
C LYS A 679 -0.59 4.25 6.83
N ALA A 680 -0.66 5.29 7.69
CA ALA A 680 0.25 5.46 8.82
C ALA A 680 0.13 4.31 9.84
N PHE A 681 -1.08 3.84 10.12
CA PHE A 681 -1.33 2.66 10.95
C PHE A 681 -0.81 1.37 10.27
N GLU A 682 -1.13 1.12 9.00
CA GLU A 682 -0.63 -0.08 8.28
C GLU A 682 0.91 -0.12 8.22
N ALA A 683 1.55 1.04 8.04
CA ALA A 683 3.00 1.17 8.01
C ALA A 683 3.68 0.95 9.37
N ALA A 684 2.96 1.03 10.50
CA ALA A 684 3.48 0.63 11.80
C ALA A 684 3.75 -0.89 11.88
N PHE A 685 2.98 -1.70 11.14
CA PHE A 685 3.19 -3.14 10.97
C PHE A 685 4.12 -3.46 9.77
N GLY A 686 4.46 -2.45 8.96
CA GLY A 686 5.14 -2.61 7.68
C GLY A 686 4.29 -3.30 6.61
N GLY A 687 2.96 -3.22 6.71
CA GLY A 687 2.01 -3.98 5.90
C GLY A 687 1.03 -3.14 5.10
N VAL A 688 1.44 -2.00 4.54
CA VAL A 688 0.56 -1.12 3.73
C VAL A 688 -0.10 -1.92 2.59
N THR A 689 -1.44 -2.02 2.64
CA THR A 689 -2.23 -2.93 1.78
C THR A 689 -2.41 -2.42 0.35
N CYS A 690 -2.15 -1.13 0.13
CA CYS A 690 -2.36 -0.45 -1.14
C CYS A 690 -1.30 0.64 -1.31
N LEU A 691 -0.44 0.52 -2.32
CA LEU A 691 0.44 1.60 -2.78
C LEU A 691 -0.25 2.34 -3.96
N PRO A 692 -0.61 3.63 -3.84
CA PRO A 692 -1.30 4.36 -4.92
C PRO A 692 -0.39 4.58 -6.13
N GLY A 693 -0.83 4.22 -7.34
CA GLY A 693 0.00 4.36 -8.56
C GLY A 693 0.35 5.80 -8.92
N CYS A 694 -0.40 6.78 -8.42
CA CYS A 694 -0.11 8.20 -8.65
C CYS A 694 1.21 8.67 -8.01
N PHE A 695 1.65 8.05 -6.91
CA PHE A 695 2.90 8.41 -6.24
C PHE A 695 3.41 7.32 -5.28
N SER A 696 3.97 6.25 -5.86
CA SER A 696 4.60 5.15 -5.11
C SER A 696 5.93 4.75 -5.69
N MET A 697 6.92 4.48 -4.83
CA MET A 697 8.19 3.88 -5.23
C MET A 697 8.19 2.39 -4.92
N PHE A 698 8.55 1.58 -5.90
CA PHE A 698 8.78 0.15 -5.79
C PHE A 698 10.26 -0.17 -5.98
N ARG A 699 10.70 -1.30 -5.46
CA ARG A 699 12.05 -1.81 -5.64
C ARG A 699 12.09 -2.84 -6.76
N LEU A 700 13.01 -2.68 -7.71
CA LEU A 700 13.25 -3.62 -8.80
C LEU A 700 13.89 -4.90 -8.24
N LYS A 701 14.99 -4.74 -7.48
CA LYS A 701 15.73 -5.81 -6.82
C LYS A 701 16.31 -5.32 -5.48
N ALA A 702 16.43 -6.22 -4.51
CA ALA A 702 17.09 -5.98 -3.23
C ALA A 702 18.32 -6.89 -3.10
N ARG A 703 19.33 -6.49 -2.32
CA ARG A 703 20.37 -7.42 -1.86
C ARG A 703 19.79 -8.33 -0.75
N LYS A 704 20.37 -9.51 -0.58
CA LYS A 704 20.18 -10.33 0.63
C LYS A 704 20.97 -9.75 1.79
N SER A 705 20.53 -10.02 3.02
CA SER A 705 21.22 -9.63 4.25
C SER A 705 22.64 -10.20 4.38
N SER A 706 22.95 -11.31 3.70
CA SER A 706 24.31 -11.86 3.58
C SER A 706 25.22 -11.08 2.61
N GLY A 707 24.68 -10.16 1.80
CA GLY A 707 25.42 -9.34 0.83
C GLY A 707 25.79 -10.01 -0.50
N ASP A 708 25.90 -11.35 -0.52
CA ASP A 708 26.43 -12.13 -1.66
C ASP A 708 25.54 -12.20 -2.90
N ASP A 709 24.24 -11.92 -2.79
CA ASP A 709 23.23 -12.30 -3.79
C ASP A 709 22.03 -11.34 -3.82
N TRP A 710 21.28 -11.36 -4.92
CA TRP A 710 20.14 -10.47 -5.18
C TRP A 710 18.79 -11.21 -5.07
N VAL A 711 17.76 -10.46 -4.70
CA VAL A 711 16.34 -10.87 -4.71
C VAL A 711 15.59 -9.91 -5.62
N PRO A 712 15.20 -10.33 -6.85
CA PRO A 712 14.29 -9.54 -7.67
C PRO A 712 12.91 -9.48 -7.00
N LEU A 713 12.27 -8.32 -7.03
CA LEU A 713 11.00 -8.04 -6.37
C LEU A 713 9.90 -7.84 -7.41
N ILE A 714 9.60 -6.60 -7.84
CA ILE A 714 8.55 -6.40 -8.87
C ILE A 714 8.87 -7.02 -10.23
N ILE A 715 10.16 -7.29 -10.50
CA ILE A 715 10.66 -7.86 -11.75
C ILE A 715 10.78 -9.39 -11.71
N LYS A 716 10.32 -10.04 -10.62
CA LYS A 716 10.35 -11.49 -10.48
C LYS A 716 9.42 -12.15 -11.52
N PRO A 717 9.87 -13.11 -12.36
CA PRO A 717 9.10 -13.66 -13.47
C PRO A 717 7.71 -14.19 -13.08
N GLU A 718 7.56 -14.80 -11.92
CA GLU A 718 6.27 -15.28 -11.41
C GLU A 718 5.29 -14.14 -11.15
N ILE A 719 5.77 -13.00 -10.62
CA ILE A 719 4.97 -11.79 -10.40
C ILE A 719 4.61 -11.14 -11.74
N VAL A 720 5.56 -11.04 -12.67
CA VAL A 720 5.32 -10.49 -14.02
C VAL A 720 4.29 -11.34 -14.78
N LYS A 721 4.36 -12.68 -14.67
CA LYS A 721 3.40 -13.62 -15.27
C LYS A 721 2.00 -13.56 -14.62
N GLU A 722 1.92 -13.36 -13.30
CA GLU A 722 0.63 -13.18 -12.60
C GLU A 722 0.00 -11.82 -12.93
N TYR A 723 0.83 -10.77 -13.05
CA TYR A 723 0.36 -9.42 -13.35
C TYR A 723 -0.10 -9.25 -14.82
N SER A 724 0.42 -10.04 -15.76
CA SER A 724 0.07 -10.00 -17.19
C SER A 724 -1.16 -10.84 -17.59
N GLN A 725 -1.85 -11.49 -16.65
CA GLN A 725 -2.99 -12.37 -16.95
C GLN A 725 -4.18 -11.61 -17.54
N ASN A 726 -4.81 -12.17 -18.59
CA ASN A 726 -5.93 -11.55 -19.31
C ASN A 726 -7.19 -12.41 -19.38
N GLU A 727 -7.06 -13.73 -19.24
CA GLU A 727 -8.19 -14.65 -19.29
C GLU A 727 -8.96 -14.65 -17.96
N VAL A 728 -10.06 -13.89 -17.94
CA VAL A 728 -10.91 -13.66 -16.76
C VAL A 728 -12.22 -14.44 -16.86
N THR A 729 -12.41 -15.42 -15.96
CA THR A 729 -13.56 -16.37 -16.03
C THR A 729 -14.65 -16.12 -14.99
N THR A 730 -14.36 -15.32 -13.97
CA THR A 730 -15.28 -15.00 -12.85
C THR A 730 -15.44 -13.50 -12.67
N LEU A 731 -16.55 -13.06 -12.05
CA LEU A 731 -16.75 -11.65 -11.72
C LEU A 731 -15.67 -11.13 -10.75
N HIS A 732 -15.24 -11.95 -9.80
CA HIS A 732 -14.15 -11.62 -8.88
C HIS A 732 -12.84 -11.34 -9.64
N GLN A 733 -12.41 -12.25 -10.53
CA GLN A 733 -11.19 -12.05 -11.33
C GLN A 733 -11.28 -10.80 -12.21
N LYS A 734 -12.44 -10.52 -12.83
CA LYS A 734 -12.63 -9.27 -13.59
C LYS A 734 -12.45 -8.02 -12.70
N ASN A 735 -13.08 -7.97 -11.53
CA ASN A 735 -12.94 -6.82 -10.62
C ASN A 735 -11.52 -6.68 -10.04
N LEU A 736 -10.82 -7.80 -9.82
CA LEU A 736 -9.44 -7.83 -9.32
C LEU A 736 -8.43 -7.32 -10.35
N LEU A 737 -8.51 -7.81 -11.61
CA LEU A 737 -7.54 -7.48 -12.66
C LEU A 737 -7.80 -6.16 -13.40
N LEU A 738 -9.07 -5.76 -13.56
CA LEU A 738 -9.44 -4.70 -14.53
C LEU A 738 -9.77 -3.34 -13.91
N LEU A 739 -9.94 -3.24 -12.59
CA LEU A 739 -10.46 -2.02 -11.93
C LEU A 739 -9.50 -1.34 -10.94
N GLY A 740 -8.37 -1.96 -10.60
CA GLY A 740 -7.40 -1.40 -9.65
C GLY A 740 -6.09 -2.17 -9.63
N GLU A 741 -5.36 -2.07 -10.73
CA GLU A 741 -4.08 -2.71 -11.02
C GLU A 741 -3.00 -2.41 -9.96
N ASP A 742 -2.94 -1.16 -9.46
CA ASP A 742 -2.00 -0.75 -8.41
C ASP A 742 -2.22 -1.53 -7.08
N ARG A 743 -3.48 -1.85 -6.75
CA ARG A 743 -3.80 -2.71 -5.59
C ARG A 743 -3.46 -4.16 -5.86
N PHE A 744 -3.80 -4.66 -7.05
CA PHE A 744 -3.49 -6.03 -7.43
C PHE A 744 -1.98 -6.31 -7.38
N LEU A 745 -1.14 -5.38 -7.88
CA LEU A 745 0.31 -5.43 -7.75
C LEU A 745 0.77 -5.44 -6.28
N THR A 746 0.16 -4.61 -5.42
CA THR A 746 0.47 -4.59 -3.97
C THR A 746 0.11 -5.93 -3.31
N THR A 747 -1.06 -6.49 -3.61
CA THR A 747 -1.54 -7.79 -3.13
C THR A 747 -0.62 -8.94 -3.56
N ILE A 748 -0.22 -8.99 -4.84
CA ILE A 748 0.73 -9.99 -5.35
C ILE A 748 2.06 -9.93 -4.57
N LEU A 749 2.58 -8.72 -4.32
CA LEU A 749 3.87 -8.53 -3.65
C LEU A 749 3.83 -8.96 -2.17
N LEU A 750 2.81 -8.53 -1.42
CA LEU A 750 2.60 -8.95 -0.03
C LEU A 750 2.47 -10.47 0.09
N ARG A 751 1.72 -11.09 -0.82
CA ARG A 751 1.51 -12.54 -0.85
C ARG A 751 2.74 -13.34 -1.26
N THR A 752 3.55 -12.82 -2.19
CA THR A 752 4.78 -13.47 -2.67
C THR A 752 5.92 -13.37 -1.64
N PHE A 753 5.90 -12.33 -0.80
CA PHE A 753 6.96 -12.02 0.15
C PHE A 753 6.40 -11.54 1.52
N PRO A 754 5.68 -12.38 2.28
CA PRO A 754 5.04 -11.98 3.54
C PRO A 754 6.03 -11.46 4.60
N ASN A 755 7.28 -11.92 4.56
CA ASN A 755 8.36 -11.48 5.46
C ASN A 755 8.99 -10.13 5.08
N ARG A 756 8.49 -9.42 4.05
CA ARG A 756 9.01 -8.14 3.56
C ARG A 756 7.98 -7.02 3.73
N LYS A 757 8.45 -5.76 3.71
CA LYS A 757 7.67 -4.60 4.17
C LYS A 757 7.12 -3.73 3.03
N MET A 758 5.93 -3.17 3.24
CA MET A 758 5.34 -2.06 2.49
C MET A 758 5.10 -0.87 3.43
N MET A 759 5.58 0.33 3.06
CA MET A 759 5.63 1.49 3.95
C MET A 759 4.86 2.72 3.41
N PHE A 760 4.57 3.65 4.31
CA PHE A 760 4.04 4.99 3.99
C PHE A 760 5.00 6.06 4.55
N LEU A 761 5.20 7.15 3.80
CA LEU A 761 6.19 8.17 4.12
C LEU A 761 5.58 9.59 4.05
N PRO A 762 5.01 10.13 5.15
CA PRO A 762 4.32 11.43 5.17
C PRO A 762 5.23 12.65 4.88
N GLN A 763 6.55 12.46 4.82
CA GLN A 763 7.53 13.46 4.38
C GLN A 763 7.52 13.63 2.86
N ALA A 764 7.43 12.52 2.11
CA ALA A 764 7.34 12.53 0.66
C ALA A 764 5.92 12.92 0.23
N ARG A 765 5.79 13.88 -0.69
CA ARG A 765 4.50 14.52 -1.02
C ARG A 765 4.32 14.71 -2.52
N CYS A 766 3.08 14.59 -2.97
CA CYS A 766 2.66 15.01 -4.31
C CYS A 766 1.35 15.82 -4.26
N ARG A 767 0.93 16.34 -5.42
CA ARG A 767 -0.39 16.93 -5.67
C ARG A 767 -0.98 16.35 -6.96
N THR A 768 -2.17 15.77 -6.89
CA THR A 768 -2.94 15.27 -8.05
C THR A 768 -4.23 16.10 -8.22
N VAL A 769 -4.83 16.04 -9.41
CA VAL A 769 -6.12 16.65 -9.74
C VAL A 769 -7.23 15.62 -9.51
N VAL A 770 -8.24 15.94 -8.70
CA VAL A 770 -9.35 15.01 -8.42
C VAL A 770 -10.58 15.34 -9.27
N PRO A 771 -11.51 14.37 -9.47
CA PRO A 771 -12.80 14.63 -10.11
C PRO A 771 -13.54 15.81 -9.50
N ASP A 772 -13.94 16.75 -10.35
CA ASP A 772 -14.70 17.96 -10.01
C ASP A 772 -16.21 17.82 -10.27
N THR A 773 -16.62 16.90 -11.15
CA THR A 773 -18.03 16.53 -11.36
C THR A 773 -18.42 15.25 -10.61
N PHE A 774 -19.66 15.20 -10.12
CA PHE A 774 -20.13 14.07 -9.31
C PHE A 774 -20.24 12.76 -10.12
N LYS A 775 -20.52 12.85 -11.43
CA LYS A 775 -20.52 11.69 -12.35
C LYS A 775 -19.12 11.07 -12.49
N MET A 776 -18.08 11.89 -12.58
CA MET A 776 -16.69 11.42 -12.60
C MET A 776 -16.27 10.84 -11.25
N LEU A 777 -16.70 11.43 -10.12
CA LEU A 777 -16.46 10.86 -8.79
C LEU A 777 -17.14 9.49 -8.63
N LEU A 778 -18.41 9.36 -9.02
CA LEU A 778 -19.15 8.08 -9.02
C LEU A 778 -18.39 7.01 -9.80
N SER A 779 -17.94 7.31 -11.03
CA SER A 779 -17.14 6.40 -11.86
C SER A 779 -15.85 5.96 -11.17
N GLN A 780 -15.05 6.92 -10.67
CA GLN A 780 -13.79 6.62 -10.00
C GLN A 780 -14.00 5.76 -8.76
N ARG A 781 -14.97 6.13 -7.90
CA ARG A 781 -15.21 5.45 -6.62
C ARG A 781 -15.90 4.10 -6.77
N ARG A 782 -16.71 3.90 -7.83
CA ARG A 782 -17.18 2.57 -8.26
C ARG A 782 -16.01 1.62 -8.50
N ARG A 783 -15.03 2.01 -9.34
CA ARG A 783 -13.82 1.21 -9.60
C ARG A 783 -13.03 0.95 -8.31
N TRP A 784 -12.82 2.00 -7.51
CA TRP A 784 -12.01 1.90 -6.29
C TRP A 784 -12.65 1.04 -5.20
N ILE A 785 -13.96 1.14 -4.94
CA ILE A 785 -14.64 0.34 -3.91
C ILE A 785 -14.69 -1.13 -4.33
N ASN A 786 -15.03 -1.42 -5.59
CA ASN A 786 -15.07 -2.80 -6.09
C ASN A 786 -13.69 -3.47 -6.05
N SER A 787 -12.64 -2.74 -6.46
CA SER A 787 -11.25 -3.16 -6.32
C SER A 787 -10.86 -3.39 -4.86
N THR A 788 -11.28 -2.53 -3.92
CA THR A 788 -11.00 -2.69 -2.48
C THR A 788 -11.60 -3.99 -1.95
N VAL A 789 -12.91 -4.23 -2.13
CA VAL A 789 -13.60 -5.41 -1.58
C VAL A 789 -12.95 -6.70 -2.06
N HIS A 790 -12.63 -6.81 -3.35
CA HIS A 790 -12.01 -8.03 -3.89
C HIS A 790 -10.51 -8.18 -3.58
N ASN A 791 -9.74 -7.11 -3.39
CA ASN A 791 -8.36 -7.22 -2.89
C ASN A 791 -8.32 -7.57 -1.40
N LEU A 792 -9.19 -6.97 -0.58
CA LEU A 792 -9.30 -7.32 0.85
C LEU A 792 -9.74 -8.78 1.02
N MET A 793 -10.66 -9.29 0.20
CA MET A 793 -11.07 -10.70 0.20
C MET A 793 -9.89 -11.66 0.02
N GLU A 794 -8.97 -11.35 -0.91
CA GLU A 794 -7.74 -12.15 -1.09
C GLU A 794 -6.74 -11.93 0.06
N LEU A 795 -6.56 -10.69 0.54
CA LEU A 795 -5.65 -10.39 1.66
C LEU A 795 -6.08 -11.05 2.98
N VAL A 796 -7.39 -11.27 3.22
CA VAL A 796 -7.88 -12.08 4.36
C VAL A 796 -7.41 -13.54 4.28
N LEU A 797 -7.16 -14.08 3.08
CA LEU A 797 -6.66 -15.44 2.88
C LEU A 797 -5.12 -15.54 2.94
N VAL A 798 -4.41 -14.40 2.91
CA VAL A 798 -2.94 -14.37 3.07
C VAL A 798 -2.59 -14.63 4.53
N ARG A 799 -1.93 -15.77 4.75
CA ARG A 799 -1.37 -16.17 6.04
C ARG A 799 -0.08 -15.39 6.33
N ASP A 800 0.29 -15.35 7.60
CA ASP A 800 1.57 -14.81 8.08
C ASP A 800 1.79 -13.30 7.81
N LEU A 801 0.71 -12.54 7.61
CA LEU A 801 0.71 -11.08 7.70
C LEU A 801 1.16 -10.61 9.09
N CYS A 802 2.17 -9.74 9.12
CA CYS A 802 2.81 -9.23 10.34
C CYS A 802 1.81 -8.76 11.42
N GLY A 803 1.86 -9.35 12.62
CA GLY A 803 1.01 -9.00 13.75
C GLY A 803 1.84 -8.67 15.00
N THR A 804 1.28 -7.84 15.87
CA THR A 804 1.84 -7.59 17.21
C THR A 804 0.99 -8.28 18.27
N PHE A 805 1.43 -8.24 19.53
CA PHE A 805 0.77 -8.93 20.64
C PHE A 805 -0.72 -8.56 20.71
N CYS A 806 -1.59 -9.58 20.76
CA CYS A 806 -3.05 -9.51 20.68
C CYS A 806 -3.71 -8.98 19.38
N PHE A 807 -2.97 -8.48 18.38
CA PHE A 807 -3.56 -7.97 17.13
C PHE A 807 -2.83 -8.43 15.86
N SER A 808 -3.46 -9.36 15.13
CA SER A 808 -3.02 -9.79 13.80
C SER A 808 -3.49 -8.81 12.73
N MET A 809 -2.60 -8.45 11.79
CA MET A 809 -2.98 -7.66 10.61
C MET A 809 -4.01 -8.38 9.73
N GLN A 810 -4.06 -9.71 9.75
CA GLN A 810 -5.11 -10.49 9.06
C GLN A 810 -6.52 -10.22 9.64
N PHE A 811 -6.63 -10.06 10.98
CA PHE A 811 -7.88 -9.70 11.66
C PHE A 811 -8.27 -8.24 11.38
N VAL A 812 -7.28 -7.34 11.31
CA VAL A 812 -7.46 -5.94 10.91
C VAL A 812 -8.04 -5.85 9.49
N VAL A 813 -7.43 -6.55 8.52
CA VAL A 813 -7.88 -6.61 7.11
C VAL A 813 -9.28 -7.22 7.00
N PHE A 814 -9.59 -8.25 7.80
CA PHE A 814 -10.95 -8.81 7.90
C PHE A 814 -11.96 -7.78 8.43
N MET A 815 -11.61 -7.00 9.45
CA MET A 815 -12.47 -5.95 10.00
C MET A 815 -12.66 -4.79 9.02
N ASP A 816 -11.69 -4.47 8.15
CA ASP A 816 -11.87 -3.49 7.08
C ASP A 816 -12.74 -4.03 5.93
N LEU A 817 -12.65 -5.32 5.59
CA LEU A 817 -13.56 -5.97 4.65
C LEU A 817 -15.00 -5.97 5.19
N LEU A 818 -15.19 -6.35 6.45
CA LEU A 818 -16.48 -6.32 7.13
C LEU A 818 -17.03 -4.89 7.20
N GLY A 819 -16.20 -3.92 7.61
CA GLY A 819 -16.56 -2.51 7.70
C GLY A 819 -16.99 -1.93 6.35
N THR A 820 -16.20 -2.11 5.29
CA THR A 820 -16.51 -1.59 3.95
C THR A 820 -17.80 -2.17 3.36
N VAL A 821 -18.14 -3.42 3.67
CA VAL A 821 -19.42 -4.05 3.30
C VAL A 821 -20.60 -3.46 4.08
N VAL A 822 -20.42 -3.21 5.37
CA VAL A 822 -21.50 -2.87 6.33
C VAL A 822 -21.72 -1.36 6.47
N LEU A 823 -20.81 -0.54 5.94
CA LEU A 823 -20.86 0.93 5.94
C LEU A 823 -22.26 1.54 5.67
N PRO A 824 -23.04 1.06 4.68
CA PRO A 824 -24.37 1.61 4.38
C PRO A 824 -25.39 1.44 5.51
N ILE A 825 -25.48 0.27 6.16
CA ILE A 825 -26.41 0.09 7.28
C ILE A 825 -25.92 0.82 8.53
N ALA A 826 -24.60 0.84 8.75
CA ALA A 826 -24.00 1.54 9.89
C ALA A 826 -24.31 3.05 9.86
N ILE A 827 -24.21 3.70 8.69
CA ILE A 827 -24.54 5.13 8.58
C ILE A 827 -26.06 5.38 8.64
N SER A 828 -26.90 4.50 8.09
CA SER A 828 -28.37 4.63 8.23
C SER A 828 -28.80 4.55 9.70
N LEU A 829 -28.33 3.54 10.45
CA LEU A 829 -28.63 3.39 11.87
C LEU A 829 -28.07 4.56 12.70
N THR A 830 -26.89 5.09 12.33
CA THR A 830 -26.32 6.29 12.94
C THR A 830 -27.27 7.49 12.80
N TYR A 831 -27.82 7.74 11.60
CA TYR A 831 -28.79 8.82 11.40
C TYR A 831 -30.14 8.55 12.09
N THR A 832 -30.61 7.31 12.14
CA THR A 832 -31.80 6.95 12.93
C THR A 832 -31.60 7.23 14.43
N LEU A 833 -30.41 6.95 14.96
CA LEU A 833 -30.04 7.22 16.35
C LEU A 833 -29.97 8.73 16.64
N ILE A 834 -29.32 9.52 15.78
CA ILE A 834 -29.27 10.98 15.89
C ILE A 834 -30.69 11.57 15.84
N ALA A 835 -31.53 11.12 14.89
CA ALA A 835 -32.89 11.62 14.74
C ALA A 835 -33.77 11.25 15.95
N GLY A 836 -33.64 10.03 16.48
CA GLY A 836 -34.34 9.62 17.70
C GLY A 836 -33.96 10.50 18.90
N MET A 837 -32.66 10.70 19.15
CA MET A 837 -32.17 11.54 20.25
C MET A 837 -32.43 13.04 20.07
N ALA A 838 -32.73 13.50 18.85
CA ALA A 838 -33.14 14.87 18.57
C ALA A 838 -34.64 15.12 18.78
N LEU A 839 -35.47 14.06 18.76
CA LEU A 839 -36.90 14.11 19.08
C LEU A 839 -37.14 13.84 20.57
N ASP A 840 -36.53 12.79 21.10
CA ASP A 840 -36.57 12.37 22.50
C ASP A 840 -35.17 12.55 23.13
N PRO A 841 -34.86 13.73 23.71
CA PRO A 841 -33.54 13.98 24.30
C PRO A 841 -33.28 13.08 25.52
N PRO A 842 -32.08 12.50 25.65
CA PRO A 842 -31.74 11.57 26.74
C PRO A 842 -31.83 12.27 28.10
N LYS A 843 -32.47 11.61 29.08
CA LYS A 843 -32.68 12.15 30.43
C LYS A 843 -31.71 11.57 31.46
N THR A 844 -31.05 10.47 31.11
CA THR A 844 -30.05 9.78 31.93
C THR A 844 -28.70 9.69 31.21
N PHE A 845 -27.64 9.48 31.98
CA PHE A 845 -26.28 9.32 31.42
C PHE A 845 -26.18 8.05 30.54
N GLU A 846 -26.86 6.97 30.90
CA GLU A 846 -26.84 5.70 30.15
C GLU A 846 -27.40 5.87 28.72
N GLU A 847 -28.52 6.58 28.58
CA GLU A 847 -29.12 6.91 27.27
C GLU A 847 -28.20 7.77 26.40
N ALA A 848 -27.31 8.57 27.01
CA ALA A 848 -26.37 9.43 26.30
C ALA A 848 -25.08 8.72 25.83
N ILE A 849 -24.76 7.52 26.35
CA ILE A 849 -23.52 6.78 26.02
C ILE A 849 -23.30 6.63 24.49
N PRO A 850 -24.29 6.23 23.66
CA PRO A 850 -24.07 6.08 22.23
C PRO A 850 -23.76 7.39 21.50
N LEU A 851 -24.34 8.51 21.96
CA LEU A 851 -24.08 9.85 21.41
C LEU A 851 -22.68 10.34 21.75
N ILE A 852 -22.27 10.16 23.02
CA ILE A 852 -20.93 10.50 23.50
C ILE A 852 -19.87 9.70 22.74
N LEU A 853 -20.11 8.40 22.50
CA LEU A 853 -19.24 7.57 21.67
C LEU A 853 -19.18 8.05 20.22
N LEU A 854 -20.33 8.34 19.60
CA LEU A 854 -20.40 8.81 18.22
C LEU A 854 -19.61 10.12 18.03
N VAL A 855 -19.80 11.08 18.93
CA VAL A 855 -19.02 12.34 18.96
C VAL A 855 -17.53 12.06 19.19
N SER A 856 -17.18 11.10 20.05
CA SER A 856 -15.79 10.72 20.28
C SER A 856 -15.13 10.10 19.04
N VAL A 857 -15.79 9.16 18.36
CA VAL A 857 -15.27 8.48 17.17
C VAL A 857 -15.16 9.42 15.97
N LEU A 858 -16.13 10.33 15.76
CA LEU A 858 -16.08 11.33 14.69
C LEU A 858 -15.15 12.52 15.01
N GLY A 859 -14.97 12.87 16.29
CA GLY A 859 -14.13 13.97 16.76
C GLY A 859 -12.65 13.62 16.93
N LEU A 860 -12.32 12.35 17.20
CA LEU A 860 -10.95 11.85 17.36
C LEU A 860 -10.04 12.08 16.12
N PRO A 861 -10.53 11.97 14.87
CA PRO A 861 -9.83 12.47 13.69
C PRO A 861 -9.53 13.98 13.71
N GLY A 862 -10.37 14.80 14.36
CA GLY A 862 -10.13 16.22 14.59
C GLY A 862 -9.01 16.46 15.61
N VAL A 863 -8.94 15.63 16.65
CA VAL A 863 -7.81 15.60 17.60
C VAL A 863 -6.51 15.23 16.88
N LEU A 864 -6.54 14.27 15.94
CA LEU A 864 -5.38 13.93 15.09
C LEU A 864 -4.85 15.15 14.33
N ILE A 865 -5.73 15.95 13.71
CA ILE A 865 -5.36 17.15 12.96
C ILE A 865 -4.60 18.15 13.84
N LEU A 866 -5.17 18.45 15.01
CA LEU A 866 -4.64 19.44 15.96
C LEU A 866 -3.25 19.02 16.44
N ILE A 867 -3.11 17.75 16.82
CA ILE A 867 -1.90 17.17 17.43
C ILE A 867 -0.79 16.90 16.39
N THR A 868 -1.12 16.48 15.16
CA THR A 868 -0.10 16.10 14.15
C THR A 868 0.26 17.20 13.15
N THR A 869 -0.68 18.12 12.82
CA THR A 869 -0.46 19.10 11.75
C THR A 869 -0.43 20.56 12.22
N GLY A 870 -1.00 20.86 13.39
CA GLY A 870 -1.21 22.22 13.88
C GLY A 870 -2.10 23.11 12.98
N LYS A 871 -2.72 22.55 11.94
CA LYS A 871 -3.37 23.33 10.86
C LYS A 871 -4.89 23.26 10.97
N VAL A 872 -5.46 24.23 11.69
CA VAL A 872 -6.91 24.45 11.87
C VAL A 872 -7.71 24.40 10.55
N VAL A 873 -7.08 24.77 9.42
CA VAL A 873 -7.65 24.62 8.07
C VAL A 873 -8.15 23.20 7.77
N TYR A 874 -7.50 22.16 8.29
CA TYR A 874 -7.97 20.77 8.12
C TYR A 874 -9.20 20.45 8.98
N CYS A 875 -9.41 21.12 10.13
CA CYS A 875 -10.65 20.99 10.91
C CYS A 875 -11.86 21.53 10.12
N PHE A 876 -11.66 22.60 9.33
CA PHE A 876 -12.70 23.09 8.40
C PHE A 876 -13.01 22.07 7.29
N TRP A 877 -11.99 21.45 6.68
CA TRP A 877 -12.21 20.37 5.71
C TRP A 877 -12.85 19.13 6.33
N MET A 878 -12.58 18.83 7.60
CA MET A 878 -13.25 17.78 8.36
C MET A 878 -14.74 18.07 8.53
N LEU A 879 -15.15 19.30 8.86
CA LEU A 879 -16.57 19.67 8.95
C LEU A 879 -17.32 19.48 7.62
N ILE A 880 -16.69 19.85 6.49
CA ILE A 880 -17.24 19.59 5.15
C ILE A 880 -17.39 18.08 4.89
N TYR A 881 -16.42 17.27 5.32
CA TYR A 881 -16.49 15.82 5.18
C TYR A 881 -17.54 15.17 6.09
N LEU A 882 -17.71 15.66 7.33
CA LEU A 882 -18.75 15.21 8.26
C LEU A 882 -20.16 15.47 7.69
N ALA A 883 -20.38 16.62 7.07
CA ALA A 883 -21.62 16.91 6.33
C ALA A 883 -21.82 15.99 5.10
N ALA A 884 -20.73 15.48 4.52
CA ALA A 884 -20.73 14.60 3.35
C ALA A 884 -20.75 13.09 3.67
N LEU A 885 -20.83 12.68 4.95
CA LEU A 885 -20.88 11.26 5.34
C LEU A 885 -21.96 10.42 4.63
N PRO A 886 -23.18 10.92 4.32
CA PRO A 886 -24.16 10.17 3.53
C PRO A 886 -23.65 9.85 2.11
N VAL A 887 -22.89 10.77 1.50
CA VAL A 887 -22.29 10.53 0.17
C VAL A 887 -21.23 9.43 0.27
N TRP A 888 -20.32 9.55 1.24
CA TRP A 888 -19.19 8.65 1.42
C TRP A 888 -19.57 7.23 1.85
N ASN A 889 -20.52 7.10 2.79
CA ASN A 889 -20.81 5.82 3.45
C ASN A 889 -22.09 5.13 2.94
N PHE A 890 -23.00 5.84 2.26
CA PHE A 890 -24.25 5.28 1.73
C PHE A 890 -24.30 5.32 0.20
N ILE A 891 -24.23 6.51 -0.41
CA ILE A 891 -24.45 6.68 -1.86
C ILE A 891 -23.35 5.99 -2.67
N LEU A 892 -22.06 6.27 -2.37
CA LEU A 892 -20.95 5.70 -3.15
C LEU A 892 -20.83 4.17 -3.01
N PRO A 893 -20.94 3.54 -1.81
CA PRO A 893 -20.88 2.08 -1.70
C PRO A 893 -22.08 1.37 -2.33
N ILE A 894 -23.31 1.86 -2.15
CA ILE A 894 -24.50 1.25 -2.79
C ILE A 894 -24.39 1.33 -4.31
N TYR A 895 -23.96 2.48 -4.85
CA TYR A 895 -23.71 2.62 -6.28
C TYR A 895 -22.62 1.65 -6.78
N ALA A 896 -21.53 1.49 -6.02
CA ALA A 896 -20.46 0.56 -6.35
C ALA A 896 -20.94 -0.90 -6.40
N PHE A 897 -21.63 -1.35 -5.34
CA PHE A 897 -22.14 -2.71 -5.21
C PHE A 897 -23.19 -3.05 -6.28
N TRP A 898 -24.06 -2.10 -6.65
CA TRP A 898 -25.03 -2.32 -7.74
C TRP A 898 -24.37 -2.45 -9.12
N HIS A 899 -23.11 -2.02 -9.27
CA HIS A 899 -22.34 -2.05 -10.52
C HIS A 899 -21.05 -2.88 -10.40
N PHE A 900 -21.09 -4.00 -9.65
CA PHE A 900 -20.03 -5.04 -9.64
C PHE A 900 -19.80 -5.74 -10.99
N ASP A 901 -20.75 -5.65 -11.92
CA ASP A 901 -20.72 -6.23 -13.27
C ASP A 901 -20.40 -5.20 -14.37
N ASP A 902 -20.17 -3.93 -14.01
CA ASP A 902 -19.69 -2.89 -14.93
C ASP A 902 -18.14 -2.91 -14.97
N PHE A 903 -17.57 -3.16 -16.14
CA PHE A 903 -16.12 -3.16 -16.38
C PHE A 903 -15.64 -1.95 -17.18
N THR A 904 -16.50 -0.95 -17.41
CA THR A 904 -16.13 0.27 -18.11
C THR A 904 -15.28 1.19 -17.23
N TRP A 905 -14.25 1.79 -17.83
CA TRP A 905 -13.33 2.72 -17.14
C TRP A 905 -13.98 4.08 -16.82
N GLY A 906 -15.01 4.43 -17.59
CA GLY A 906 -15.90 5.58 -17.38
C GLY A 906 -15.36 6.92 -17.88
N GLU A 907 -16.25 7.92 -17.93
CA GLU A 907 -16.07 9.20 -18.63
C GLU A 907 -15.14 10.21 -17.92
N THR A 908 -14.01 9.78 -17.31
CA THR A 908 -13.11 10.70 -16.59
C THR A 908 -12.28 11.63 -17.47
N ARG A 909 -11.98 11.22 -18.71
CA ARG A 909 -11.49 12.07 -19.80
C ARG A 909 -12.10 11.51 -21.09
N LYS A 910 -12.63 12.35 -21.98
CA LYS A 910 -13.17 11.91 -23.27
C LYS A 910 -12.04 11.86 -24.31
N VAL A 911 -12.13 10.89 -25.21
CA VAL A 911 -11.35 10.87 -26.46
C VAL A 911 -12.20 11.50 -27.56
N GLU A 912 -11.58 12.21 -28.50
CA GLU A 912 -12.30 12.78 -29.64
C GLU A 912 -12.90 11.67 -30.53
N GLY A 913 -14.13 11.89 -31.02
CA GLY A 913 -14.84 10.92 -31.89
C GLY A 913 -15.41 9.67 -31.18
N GLU A 914 -15.47 9.62 -29.85
CA GLU A 914 -15.85 8.39 -29.12
C GLU A 914 -17.35 8.02 -29.23
N VAL A 915 -17.63 6.94 -29.98
CA VAL A 915 -18.89 6.18 -29.91
C VAL A 915 -18.75 5.05 -28.89
N LYS A 916 -19.81 4.76 -28.10
CA LYS A 916 -19.81 3.65 -27.13
C LYS A 916 -19.53 2.30 -27.79
N GLN A 917 -18.39 1.69 -27.46
CA GLN A 917 -18.07 0.29 -27.77
C GLN A 917 -17.76 -0.49 -26.49
N VAL A 918 -17.98 -1.81 -26.50
CA VAL A 918 -18.14 -2.64 -25.29
C VAL A 918 -16.96 -3.61 -25.10
N ASP A 919 -16.44 -3.64 -23.86
CA ASP A 919 -15.52 -4.62 -23.22
C ASP A 919 -14.31 -5.12 -24.04
N HIS A 920 -13.11 -5.01 -23.46
CA HIS A 920 -11.82 -5.45 -24.06
C HIS A 920 -11.67 -6.99 -24.17
N SER A 921 -12.76 -7.74 -24.02
CA SER A 921 -12.81 -9.20 -23.82
C SER A 921 -13.49 -9.98 -24.96
N ALA A 922 -13.86 -9.34 -26.07
CA ALA A 922 -14.50 -10.01 -27.20
C ALA A 922 -13.49 -10.90 -27.97
N GLY A 923 -13.61 -12.22 -27.81
CA GLY A 923 -12.64 -13.18 -28.35
C GLY A 923 -12.67 -13.32 -29.87
N GLY A 924 -11.65 -12.75 -30.54
CA GLY A 924 -11.31 -13.10 -31.92
C GLY A 924 -10.71 -14.51 -32.00
N LYS A 925 -10.91 -15.20 -33.14
CA LYS A 925 -10.19 -16.44 -33.43
C LYS A 925 -8.70 -16.12 -33.61
N LYS A 926 -7.81 -16.95 -33.06
CA LYS A 926 -6.37 -16.84 -33.36
C LYS A 926 -6.14 -16.96 -34.87
N LEU A 927 -5.46 -15.97 -35.44
CA LEU A 927 -4.78 -16.13 -36.71
C LEU A 927 -3.33 -16.55 -36.42
N ASP A 928 -2.99 -17.82 -36.67
CA ASP A 928 -1.60 -18.25 -36.59
C ASP A 928 -0.78 -17.58 -37.71
N ASN A 929 0.27 -16.83 -37.35
CA ASN A 929 1.53 -16.62 -38.09
C ASN A 929 2.40 -15.43 -37.62
N GLN A 930 2.00 -14.66 -36.59
CA GLN A 930 2.90 -13.66 -35.97
C GLN A 930 3.31 -14.10 -34.57
N THR A 931 4.62 -14.30 -34.37
CA THR A 931 5.25 -14.61 -33.08
C THR A 931 6.36 -13.60 -32.81
N VAL A 932 6.38 -12.98 -31.61
CA VAL A 932 7.41 -12.01 -31.26
C VAL A 932 8.78 -12.70 -31.15
N PRO A 933 9.82 -12.25 -31.87
CA PRO A 933 11.12 -12.93 -31.84
C PRO A 933 11.84 -12.69 -30.51
N LEU A 934 12.17 -13.78 -29.81
CA LEU A 934 12.85 -13.77 -28.51
C LEU A 934 14.27 -14.35 -28.65
N ARG A 935 15.30 -13.49 -28.59
CA ARG A 935 16.72 -13.86 -28.72
C ARG A 935 17.53 -13.36 -27.52
N ARG A 936 18.74 -13.88 -27.26
CA ARG A 936 19.61 -13.33 -26.19
C ARG A 936 20.16 -11.97 -26.61
N TRP A 937 20.53 -11.15 -25.64
CA TRP A 937 21.20 -9.87 -25.88
C TRP A 937 22.43 -10.02 -26.81
N GLU A 938 23.25 -11.05 -26.58
CA GLU A 938 24.41 -11.40 -27.40
C GLU A 938 24.06 -11.68 -28.87
N ASP A 939 22.91 -12.29 -29.13
CA ASP A 939 22.44 -12.60 -30.49
C ASP A 939 22.00 -11.34 -31.24
N TRP A 940 21.31 -10.44 -30.55
CA TRP A 940 20.87 -9.15 -31.09
C TRP A 940 22.07 -8.23 -31.37
N GLU A 941 22.99 -8.09 -30.41
CA GLU A 941 24.24 -7.34 -30.55
C GLU A 941 25.08 -7.89 -31.72
N ARG A 942 25.14 -9.22 -31.88
CA ARG A 942 25.83 -9.90 -32.99
C ARG A 942 25.15 -9.69 -34.35
N SER A 943 23.82 -9.75 -34.44
CA SER A 943 23.08 -9.39 -35.68
C SER A 943 23.37 -7.93 -36.06
N ARG A 944 23.30 -7.00 -35.09
CA ARG A 944 23.55 -5.57 -35.29
C ARG A 944 24.96 -5.29 -35.80
N LEU A 945 26.00 -5.85 -35.17
CA LEU A 945 27.39 -5.68 -35.60
C LEU A 945 27.66 -6.33 -36.96
N ARG A 946 26.99 -7.45 -37.29
CA ARG A 946 27.03 -8.05 -38.64
C ARG A 946 26.38 -7.14 -39.68
N LYS A 947 25.21 -6.58 -39.41
CA LYS A 947 24.51 -5.61 -40.27
C LYS A 947 25.37 -4.38 -40.53
N GLN A 948 25.91 -3.75 -39.47
CA GLN A 948 26.76 -2.57 -39.61
C GLN A 948 28.02 -2.84 -40.44
N ARG A 949 28.69 -4.00 -40.26
CA ARG A 949 29.83 -4.41 -41.11
C ARG A 949 29.43 -4.69 -42.57
N ARG A 950 28.23 -5.24 -42.81
CA ARG A 950 27.66 -5.42 -44.18
C ARG A 950 27.34 -4.08 -44.85
N GLU A 951 26.83 -3.11 -44.09
CA GLU A 951 26.54 -1.74 -44.56
C GLU A 951 27.81 -0.94 -44.82
N GLU A 952 28.79 -1.00 -43.91
CA GLU A 952 30.10 -0.37 -44.10
C GLU A 952 30.86 -0.97 -45.29
N ARG A 953 30.81 -2.29 -45.49
CA ARG A 953 31.36 -2.94 -46.69
C ARG A 953 30.70 -2.37 -47.96
N ARG A 954 29.36 -2.39 -48.04
CA ARG A 954 28.62 -1.85 -49.20
C ARG A 954 28.92 -0.37 -49.45
N ARG A 955 29.06 0.43 -48.38
CA ARG A 955 29.45 1.85 -48.49
C ARG A 955 30.86 2.00 -49.06
N ARG A 956 31.86 1.28 -48.53
CA ARG A 956 33.24 1.29 -49.03
C ARG A 956 33.34 0.77 -50.47
N GLU A 957 32.49 -0.17 -50.86
CA GLU A 957 32.39 -0.67 -52.25
C GLU A 957 31.73 0.36 -53.18
N PHE A 958 30.69 1.06 -52.72
CA PHE A 958 30.06 2.17 -53.46
C PHE A 958 31.00 3.39 -53.63
N GLU A 959 31.74 3.77 -52.57
CA GLU A 959 32.75 4.83 -52.60
C GLU A 959 33.92 4.48 -53.53
N ARG A 960 34.29 3.19 -53.65
CA ARG A 960 35.26 2.70 -54.64
C ARG A 960 34.73 2.69 -56.08
N ALA A 961 33.42 2.47 -56.26
CA ALA A 961 32.78 2.51 -57.56
C ALA A 961 32.54 3.95 -58.08
N HIS A 962 32.36 4.92 -57.17
CA HIS A 962 32.10 6.33 -57.49
C HIS A 962 33.14 7.28 -56.85
N PRO A 963 34.45 7.12 -57.14
CA PRO A 963 35.52 7.84 -56.45
C PRO A 963 35.57 9.35 -56.75
N ALA A 964 34.86 9.82 -57.77
CA ALA A 964 34.74 11.24 -58.12
C ALA A 964 33.58 11.97 -57.38
N GLY A 965 32.80 11.24 -56.56
CA GLY A 965 31.55 11.72 -55.99
C GLY A 965 30.36 11.54 -56.93
N TYR A 966 29.18 11.27 -56.36
CA TYR A 966 27.93 11.17 -57.12
C TYR A 966 27.31 12.57 -57.24
N VAL A 967 27.47 13.21 -58.40
CA VAL A 967 26.77 14.46 -58.73
C VAL A 967 25.39 14.11 -59.29
N PRO A 968 24.28 14.42 -58.60
CA PRO A 968 22.96 14.34 -59.22
C PRO A 968 22.83 15.41 -60.31
N GLY A 969 22.20 15.06 -61.44
CA GLY A 969 21.83 16.05 -62.46
C GLY A 969 20.84 17.08 -61.89
N GLU A 970 20.90 18.31 -62.39
CA GLU A 970 20.34 19.53 -61.75
C GLU A 970 18.80 19.66 -61.83
N ASP A 971 18.07 18.57 -62.13
CA ASP A 971 16.67 18.59 -62.61
C ASP A 971 15.69 17.71 -61.79
N ASP A 972 16.13 17.12 -60.67
CA ASP A 972 15.33 16.20 -59.82
C ASP A 972 15.15 16.70 -58.37
N LEU A 973 15.17 18.02 -58.18
CA LEU A 973 15.04 18.70 -56.89
C LEU A 973 13.56 18.97 -56.50
N LEU A 974 12.73 17.93 -56.33
CA LEU A 974 11.44 18.08 -55.60
C LEU A 974 10.79 16.78 -55.05
N SER A 975 11.56 15.78 -54.60
CA SER A 975 10.99 14.65 -53.85
C SER A 975 11.93 14.06 -52.78
N ALA A 976 11.41 13.87 -51.57
CA ALA A 976 12.12 13.17 -50.49
C ALA A 976 11.95 11.65 -50.66
N ARG A 977 13.04 10.96 -51.03
CA ARG A 977 13.04 9.52 -51.38
C ARG A 977 12.45 8.61 -50.30
N ASP A 978 11.33 7.98 -50.64
CA ASP A 978 10.91 6.71 -50.05
C ASP A 978 11.79 5.58 -50.66
N VAL A 979 12.60 4.90 -49.85
CA VAL A 979 13.62 3.94 -50.36
C VAL A 979 13.01 2.56 -50.62
N ARG A 980 12.04 2.51 -51.53
CA ARG A 980 11.56 1.28 -52.16
C ARG A 980 12.38 0.97 -53.40
N SER A 981 13.47 0.22 -53.20
CA SER A 981 14.29 -0.31 -54.30
C SER A 981 13.55 -1.44 -55.04
N GLN A 982 12.61 -1.09 -55.91
CA GLN A 982 12.27 -1.96 -57.04
C GLN A 982 13.39 -1.86 -58.07
N TYR A 983 14.22 -2.91 -58.14
CA TYR A 983 15.05 -3.19 -59.30
C TYR A 983 14.85 -4.66 -59.65
N ASP A 984 13.98 -4.90 -60.62
CA ASP A 984 13.78 -6.19 -61.27
C ASP A 984 14.59 -6.20 -62.58
N GLY A 985 14.96 -7.38 -63.07
CA GLY A 985 15.71 -7.54 -64.32
C GLY A 985 17.14 -8.08 -64.18
N SER A 986 17.22 -9.41 -64.24
CA SER A 986 18.36 -10.24 -64.72
C SER A 986 19.47 -10.70 -63.76
N ASP A 987 19.33 -11.97 -63.35
CA ASP A 987 20.28 -13.05 -63.65
C ASP A 987 21.71 -13.04 -63.05
N ALA A 988 21.76 -13.28 -61.73
CA ALA A 988 22.82 -14.12 -61.15
C ALA A 988 22.32 -14.88 -59.89
N TYR A 989 21.69 -16.05 -60.10
CA TYR A 989 21.23 -16.91 -58.99
C TYR A 989 22.42 -17.59 -58.27
N SER A 990 23.00 -16.95 -57.26
CA SER A 990 23.85 -17.65 -56.27
C SER A 990 22.96 -18.23 -55.17
N ILE A 991 22.72 -19.54 -55.21
CA ILE A 991 21.78 -20.25 -54.33
C ILE A 991 22.17 -20.10 -52.85
N THR A 992 21.25 -19.50 -52.08
CA THR A 992 21.10 -19.51 -50.61
C THR A 992 22.40 -19.50 -49.78
N SER A 993 22.82 -18.31 -49.35
CA SER A 993 23.71 -18.20 -48.19
C SER A 993 22.91 -18.54 -46.92
N SER A 994 23.41 -19.44 -46.07
CA SER A 994 22.75 -19.83 -44.81
C SER A 994 22.81 -18.75 -43.71
N GLU A 995 23.07 -17.48 -44.05
CA GLU A 995 23.22 -16.34 -43.12
C GLU A 995 22.38 -15.09 -43.48
N ASP A 996 21.28 -15.26 -44.23
CA ASP A 996 20.31 -14.18 -44.40
C ASP A 996 19.62 -13.83 -43.06
N ASP A 997 19.52 -12.54 -42.76
CA ASP A 997 18.97 -12.08 -41.47
C ASP A 997 17.43 -12.03 -41.57
N HIS A 998 16.81 -13.20 -41.35
CA HIS A 998 15.36 -13.48 -41.45
C HIS A 998 14.42 -12.47 -40.74
N TRP A 999 14.95 -11.57 -39.91
CA TRP A 999 14.20 -10.62 -39.10
C TRP A 999 14.28 -9.17 -39.60
N GLY A 1000 14.94 -8.95 -40.75
CA GLY A 1000 14.78 -7.76 -41.58
C GLY A 1000 15.42 -6.46 -41.07
N MET A 1001 15.00 -5.34 -41.65
CA MET A 1001 15.63 -4.02 -41.46
C MET A 1001 15.53 -3.45 -40.03
N GLN A 1002 14.69 -4.04 -39.18
CA GLN A 1002 14.09 -3.44 -37.98
C GLN A 1002 15.09 -2.95 -36.92
N ILE A 1003 16.31 -3.51 -36.85
CA ILE A 1003 17.24 -3.24 -35.74
C ILE A 1003 18.44 -2.37 -36.17
N GLY A 1004 18.78 -1.39 -35.34
CA GLY A 1004 20.08 -0.70 -35.37
C GLY A 1004 20.33 0.21 -36.57
N GLY A 1005 19.30 0.89 -37.09
CA GLY A 1005 19.43 1.86 -38.19
C GLY A 1005 20.02 3.23 -37.79
N TYR A 1006 20.69 3.34 -36.64
CA TYR A 1006 21.12 4.60 -36.03
C TYR A 1006 22.58 4.54 -35.56
N ASN A 1007 23.33 5.63 -35.75
CA ASN A 1007 24.78 5.66 -35.55
C ASN A 1007 25.16 6.16 -34.14
N GLU A 1008 25.13 5.25 -33.17
CA GLU A 1008 25.53 5.51 -31.77
C GLU A 1008 26.96 6.09 -31.64
N ASN A 1009 27.84 5.83 -32.61
CA ASN A 1009 29.26 6.22 -32.63
C ASN A 1009 29.53 7.40 -33.59
N SER A 1010 28.54 8.23 -33.90
CA SER A 1010 28.73 9.37 -34.80
C SER A 1010 29.71 10.40 -34.20
N THR A 1011 30.84 10.64 -34.88
CA THR A 1011 31.86 11.62 -34.46
C THR A 1011 31.37 13.06 -34.50
N GLN A 1012 30.28 13.36 -35.23
CA GLN A 1012 29.61 14.67 -35.22
C GLN A 1012 28.84 14.94 -33.92
N TYR A 1013 28.47 13.88 -33.17
CA TYR A 1013 27.71 13.97 -31.93
C TYR A 1013 28.38 13.09 -30.86
N PRO A 1014 29.52 13.52 -30.29
CA PRO A 1014 30.16 12.79 -29.20
C PRO A 1014 29.21 12.64 -28.00
N PRO A 1015 29.34 11.57 -27.20
CA PRO A 1015 28.53 11.41 -26.00
C PRO A 1015 28.73 12.62 -25.06
N PRO A 1016 27.66 13.18 -24.48
CA PRO A 1016 27.79 14.33 -23.58
C PRO A 1016 28.65 13.94 -22.36
N PRO A 1017 29.55 14.82 -21.88
CA PRO A 1017 30.41 14.51 -20.75
C PRO A 1017 29.57 14.19 -19.51
N VAL A 1018 29.81 13.03 -18.89
CA VAL A 1018 29.03 12.52 -17.76
C VAL A 1018 29.46 13.20 -16.45
N GLY A 1019 29.22 14.51 -16.38
CA GLY A 1019 29.54 15.37 -15.26
C GLY A 1019 29.66 16.82 -15.67
N LEU A 1020 28.81 17.68 -15.11
CA LEU A 1020 29.18 19.09 -14.93
C LEU A 1020 30.26 19.14 -13.86
N MET A 1021 31.41 19.75 -14.16
CA MET A 1021 32.35 20.18 -13.13
C MET A 1021 31.61 21.11 -12.14
N PRO A 1022 31.80 20.96 -10.82
CA PRO A 1022 31.29 21.94 -9.86
C PRO A 1022 31.79 23.34 -10.23
N LYS A 1023 30.87 24.32 -10.32
CA LYS A 1023 31.18 25.66 -10.85
C LYS A 1023 32.14 26.47 -9.95
N ASP A 1024 32.36 26.01 -8.73
CA ASP A 1024 33.05 26.73 -7.64
C ASP A 1024 34.57 26.91 -7.84
N ARG A 1025 35.11 26.62 -9.03
CA ARG A 1025 36.54 26.79 -9.37
C ARG A 1025 36.83 27.35 -10.78
N VAL A 1026 35.83 27.88 -11.48
CA VAL A 1026 36.02 28.43 -12.86
C VAL A 1026 35.90 29.96 -12.90
N MET A 1027 35.67 30.63 -11.77
CA MET A 1027 35.33 32.06 -11.69
C MET A 1027 36.49 32.99 -11.31
N GLU A 1028 37.74 32.57 -11.50
CA GLU A 1028 38.95 33.32 -11.08
C GLU A 1028 39.89 33.73 -12.23
N SER A 1029 39.56 33.41 -13.49
CA SER A 1029 40.39 33.75 -14.67
C SER A 1029 39.67 34.49 -15.81
N ALA A 1030 38.35 34.68 -15.72
CA ALA A 1030 37.57 35.40 -16.72
C ALA A 1030 37.64 36.93 -16.49
N LYS A 1031 38.60 37.61 -17.13
CA LYS A 1031 38.52 39.06 -17.30
C LYS A 1031 37.33 39.40 -18.21
N THR A 1032 36.50 40.34 -17.78
CA THR A 1032 35.49 40.98 -18.65
C THR A 1032 36.19 41.97 -19.59
N VAL A 1033 35.94 41.82 -20.89
CA VAL A 1033 36.31 42.80 -21.93
C VAL A 1033 35.52 44.09 -21.69
N ASP A 1034 36.16 45.24 -21.88
CA ASP A 1034 35.52 46.54 -21.70
C ASP A 1034 34.68 46.96 -22.92
N ALA A 1035 33.68 47.83 -22.71
CA ALA A 1035 32.76 48.24 -23.77
C ALA A 1035 33.47 48.93 -24.95
N SER A 1036 34.55 49.67 -24.66
CA SER A 1036 35.39 50.35 -25.66
C SER A 1036 36.11 49.37 -26.61
N GLU A 1037 36.47 48.18 -26.13
CA GLU A 1037 37.16 47.15 -26.91
C GLU A 1037 36.16 46.36 -27.79
N LEU A 1038 34.90 46.28 -27.36
CA LEU A 1038 33.79 45.74 -28.17
C LEU A 1038 33.37 46.69 -29.30
N GLU A 1039 33.37 48.00 -29.03
CA GLU A 1039 33.05 49.06 -30.01
C GLU A 1039 34.07 49.08 -31.16
N ALA A 1040 35.36 48.96 -30.85
CA ALA A 1040 36.44 48.84 -31.85
C ALA A 1040 36.33 47.59 -32.74
N MET A 1041 35.72 46.50 -32.26
CA MET A 1041 35.44 45.29 -33.07
C MET A 1041 34.18 45.42 -33.94
N LEU A 1042 33.33 46.43 -33.70
CA LEU A 1042 32.12 46.70 -34.48
C LEU A 1042 32.36 47.72 -35.61
N GLU A 1043 33.36 48.59 -35.50
CA GLU A 1043 33.75 49.51 -36.58
C GLU A 1043 34.40 48.78 -37.78
N SER A 1044 35.00 47.60 -37.58
CA SER A 1044 35.53 46.75 -38.65
C SER A 1044 34.41 45.97 -39.38
N GLY A 1045 33.60 46.69 -40.17
CA GLY A 1045 32.45 46.15 -40.89
C GLY A 1045 32.78 45.12 -41.98
N PHE A 1046 31.80 44.25 -42.26
CA PHE A 1046 31.82 43.25 -43.34
C PHE A 1046 30.95 43.71 -44.52
N ASP A 1047 31.46 43.64 -45.76
CA ASP A 1047 30.64 43.47 -46.97
C ASP A 1047 31.49 43.05 -48.21
N GLU A 1048 30.86 42.52 -49.26
CA GLU A 1048 31.51 41.74 -50.36
C GLU A 1048 31.56 42.46 -51.75
N ARG A 1049 32.45 42.01 -52.68
CA ARG A 1049 32.10 41.65 -54.11
C ARG A 1049 33.26 41.25 -55.07
N ASP A 1050 33.00 40.19 -55.83
CA ASP A 1050 33.31 39.85 -57.26
C ASP A 1050 34.66 40.12 -58.01
N ARG A 1051 35.28 38.99 -58.43
CA ARG A 1051 35.71 38.58 -59.82
C ARG A 1051 37.09 39.00 -60.45
N PRO A 1052 37.60 38.22 -61.46
CA PRO A 1052 38.99 38.25 -61.98
C PRO A 1052 39.08 38.90 -63.41
N PRO A 1053 40.17 38.79 -64.25
CA PRO A 1053 41.47 38.10 -64.11
C PRO A 1053 42.74 38.88 -64.60
N THR A 1054 43.96 38.32 -64.39
CA THR A 1054 45.11 38.31 -65.36
C THR A 1054 46.35 37.57 -64.80
N ALA A 1055 47.35 37.27 -65.65
CA ALA A 1055 48.70 36.77 -65.32
C ALA A 1055 49.76 37.65 -66.02
N PRO A 1056 51.08 37.64 -65.68
CA PRO A 1056 51.96 36.50 -66.05
C PRO A 1056 53.20 36.19 -65.15
N ALA A 1057 53.77 35.00 -65.41
CA ALA A 1057 55.17 34.53 -65.30
C ALA A 1057 56.26 35.24 -64.44
N TYR A 1058 57.00 34.44 -63.65
CA TYR A 1058 58.45 34.21 -63.88
C TYR A 1058 58.98 32.90 -63.23
N THR A 1059 60.17 32.43 -63.64
CA THR A 1059 60.87 31.22 -63.11
C THR A 1059 62.33 31.52 -62.76
N PRO A 1060 62.89 30.91 -61.70
CA PRO A 1060 63.82 29.77 -61.85
C PRO A 1060 63.55 28.64 -60.81
N ARG A 1061 63.87 27.35 -60.99
CA ARG A 1061 64.97 26.59 -61.65
C ARG A 1061 66.24 26.41 -60.80
N PHE A 1062 66.39 25.22 -60.20
CA PHE A 1062 67.54 24.26 -60.16
C PHE A 1062 67.11 23.14 -59.16
N GLN A 1063 67.06 21.82 -59.45
CA GLN A 1063 68.13 20.85 -59.82
C GLN A 1063 69.20 20.68 -58.73
N LEU A 1064 69.71 19.49 -58.38
CA LEU A 1064 69.38 18.07 -58.72
C LEU A 1064 70.20 17.13 -57.78
N SER A 1065 69.82 15.85 -57.63
CA SER A 1065 70.71 14.67 -57.78
C SER A 1065 70.06 13.35 -57.34
N ASP A 1066 70.30 12.29 -58.12
CA ASP A 1066 69.85 10.90 -57.88
C ASP A 1066 71.02 9.98 -57.50
N ASN A 1067 70.73 8.90 -56.77
CA ASN A 1067 71.32 7.54 -56.90
C ASN A 1067 70.86 6.64 -55.71
N GLY A 1068 70.68 5.33 -55.85
CA GLY A 1068 70.73 4.48 -57.07
C GLY A 1068 70.66 2.98 -56.74
N SER A 1069 70.26 2.17 -57.74
CA SER A 1069 70.50 0.71 -57.90
C SER A 1069 70.34 -0.29 -56.71
N ALA A 1070 69.17 -0.95 -56.67
CA ALA A 1070 68.97 -2.39 -56.97
C ALA A 1070 69.73 -3.56 -56.26
N THR A 1071 69.02 -4.70 -56.26
CA THR A 1071 69.47 -6.12 -56.36
C THR A 1071 69.89 -6.97 -55.12
N GLN A 1072 69.40 -8.22 -55.14
CA GLN A 1072 69.90 -9.45 -54.46
C GLN A 1072 69.81 -9.53 -52.90
N LEU A 1073 70.01 -10.69 -52.25
CA LEU A 1073 69.44 -12.06 -52.39
C LEU A 1073 69.91 -12.89 -51.16
N ALA A 1074 69.16 -13.94 -50.78
CA ALA A 1074 69.59 -15.10 -49.98
C ALA A 1074 69.92 -14.97 -48.46
N THR A 1075 69.30 -15.90 -47.69
CA THR A 1075 69.85 -16.66 -46.52
C THR A 1075 70.39 -15.95 -45.26
N GLY A 1076 70.06 -16.49 -44.07
CA GLY A 1076 70.78 -16.16 -42.82
C GLY A 1076 70.15 -16.73 -41.54
N ASN A 1077 70.66 -17.88 -41.06
CA ASN A 1077 70.12 -18.64 -39.92
C ASN A 1077 70.60 -18.11 -38.54
N ASN A 1078 69.79 -18.33 -37.49
CA ASN A 1078 70.17 -18.47 -36.05
C ASN A 1078 71.22 -17.55 -35.37
N GLY A 1079 70.77 -16.82 -34.33
CA GLY A 1079 71.22 -17.12 -32.96
C GLY A 1079 72.07 -16.10 -32.17
N TYR A 1080 72.04 -16.29 -30.83
CA TYR A 1080 72.88 -15.71 -29.76
C TYR A 1080 72.82 -14.19 -29.43
N ALA A 1081 72.67 -13.92 -28.12
CA ALA A 1081 73.14 -12.72 -27.43
C ALA A 1081 74.53 -13.01 -26.80
N PRO A 1082 75.35 -12.03 -26.33
CA PRO A 1082 75.14 -11.47 -24.98
C PRO A 1082 75.76 -10.07 -24.63
N LEU A 1083 75.41 -9.51 -23.45
CA LEU A 1083 76.19 -8.54 -22.62
C LEU A 1083 76.47 -7.12 -23.25
N THR A 1084 77.00 -6.07 -22.59
CA THR A 1084 77.64 -5.84 -21.25
C THR A 1084 77.59 -4.36 -20.80
N ARG A 1085 77.56 -4.06 -19.47
CA ARG A 1085 78.06 -2.82 -18.76
C ARG A 1085 77.47 -1.44 -19.16
N SER A 1086 77.54 -0.35 -18.37
CA SER A 1086 77.84 -0.04 -16.93
C SER A 1086 77.12 1.31 -16.58
N THR A 1087 77.38 2.17 -15.57
CA THR A 1087 78.47 2.42 -14.58
C THR A 1087 77.91 3.22 -13.36
N SER A 1088 78.66 3.32 -12.26
CA SER A 1088 78.34 4.14 -11.05
C SER A 1088 79.12 5.48 -11.03
N PRO A 1089 78.84 6.43 -10.10
CA PRO A 1089 79.61 6.43 -8.82
C PRO A 1089 78.91 6.93 -7.52
N THR A 1090 79.42 6.39 -6.41
CA THR A 1090 79.50 6.81 -4.98
C THR A 1090 79.00 8.21 -4.52
N ASN A 1091 78.40 8.35 -3.32
CA ASN A 1091 79.16 8.47 -2.03
C ASN A 1091 78.38 8.20 -0.72
N THR A 1092 79.15 7.99 0.37
CA THR A 1092 78.78 7.71 1.80
C THR A 1092 79.20 8.90 2.71
N PRO A 1093 79.17 8.90 4.08
CA PRO A 1093 78.85 7.91 5.14
C PRO A 1093 77.70 8.39 6.10
N THR A 1094 77.37 7.88 7.32
CA THR A 1094 78.04 7.13 8.41
C THR A 1094 77.13 6.10 9.13
N SER A 1095 77.74 5.28 10.01
CA SER A 1095 77.17 4.25 10.90
C SER A 1095 77.23 4.71 12.40
N PRO A 1096 76.89 3.94 13.48
CA PRO A 1096 76.61 2.49 13.55
C PRO A 1096 75.55 1.93 14.56
N SER A 1097 75.24 0.64 14.37
CA SER A 1097 75.08 -0.49 15.34
C SER A 1097 74.09 -0.53 16.55
N PHE A 1098 73.73 -1.79 16.88
CA PHE A 1098 73.03 -2.30 18.10
C PHE A 1098 71.58 -1.85 18.34
N GLY A 1099 70.74 -2.60 19.07
CA GLY A 1099 70.90 -3.94 19.66
C GLY A 1099 69.63 -4.33 20.43
N ALA A 1100 69.24 -5.61 20.45
CA ALA A 1100 67.94 -6.03 21.01
C ALA A 1100 68.03 -6.50 22.48
N SER A 1101 67.05 -6.15 23.32
CA SER A 1101 66.19 -7.15 24.01
C SER A 1101 65.20 -6.56 25.05
N ARG A 1102 64.09 -7.30 25.23
CA ARG A 1102 63.24 -7.49 26.42
C ARG A 1102 62.75 -6.30 27.30
N ALA A 1103 61.42 -6.13 27.22
CA ALA A 1103 60.45 -6.27 28.32
C ALA A 1103 60.32 -5.22 29.46
N GLY A 1104 59.07 -4.88 29.78
CA GLY A 1104 58.67 -4.59 31.17
C GLY A 1104 57.65 -3.44 31.41
N SER A 1105 56.55 -3.79 32.07
CA SER A 1105 55.87 -3.02 33.14
C SER A 1105 55.30 -1.59 32.92
N GLY A 1106 54.01 -1.44 33.26
CA GLY A 1106 53.41 -0.20 33.80
C GLY A 1106 52.88 0.83 32.78
N GLY A 1107 51.85 1.62 33.08
CA GLY A 1107 50.92 1.56 34.23
C GLY A 1107 50.40 2.95 34.68
N ALA A 1108 49.10 3.05 35.02
CA ALA A 1108 48.39 4.27 35.51
C ALA A 1108 48.27 5.43 34.48
N ARG A 1109 47.25 6.31 34.51
CA ARG A 1109 46.01 6.46 35.34
C ARG A 1109 44.93 7.14 34.45
N GLN A 1110 43.76 6.53 34.24
CA GLN A 1110 42.48 6.74 34.95
C GLN A 1110 41.87 8.16 34.90
N HIS A 1111 40.67 8.30 34.32
CA HIS A 1111 39.44 8.54 35.11
C HIS A 1111 38.13 8.16 34.37
N TYR A 1112 37.13 7.80 35.18
CA TYR A 1112 35.69 7.49 34.98
C TYR A 1112 34.94 8.19 33.82
N GLY A 1113 33.84 7.68 33.25
CA GLY A 1113 32.97 6.50 33.50
C GLY A 1113 31.49 6.83 33.11
N PRO A 1114 30.45 6.02 33.37
CA PRO A 1114 30.38 4.56 33.63
C PRO A 1114 29.22 3.80 32.90
N LEU A 1115 29.25 2.45 32.92
CA LEU A 1115 28.13 1.48 32.66
C LEU A 1115 27.45 1.45 31.26
N GLY A 1116 26.97 0.30 30.73
CA GLY A 1116 27.06 -1.10 31.19
C GLY A 1116 25.72 -1.85 31.18
N PRO A 1117 25.50 -2.86 30.31
CA PRO A 1117 24.28 -3.70 30.33
C PRO A 1117 24.40 -4.88 31.30
N LEU A 1118 23.28 -5.35 31.87
CA LEU A 1118 23.24 -6.52 32.77
C LEU A 1118 21.98 -7.40 32.55
N ASP A 1119 22.13 -8.67 32.97
CA ASP A 1119 21.20 -9.80 32.79
C ASP A 1119 19.96 -9.75 33.70
N PRO A 1120 18.75 -10.16 33.24
CA PRO A 1120 17.55 -10.28 34.07
C PRO A 1120 17.41 -11.68 34.68
N ALA A 1121 18.22 -12.02 35.70
CA ALA A 1121 18.30 -13.39 36.23
C ALA A 1121 18.39 -13.56 37.77
N THR A 1122 17.86 -12.62 38.57
CA THR A 1122 17.67 -12.82 40.03
C THR A 1122 16.29 -12.37 40.52
N ARG A 1123 15.75 -13.11 41.50
CA ARG A 1123 14.36 -13.01 41.98
C ARG A 1123 14.17 -11.90 43.01
N LEU A 1124 12.98 -11.29 42.99
CA LEU A 1124 12.06 -11.30 44.14
C LEU A 1124 10.61 -11.20 43.64
#